data_AF-A0A357Z7C9-F1
#
_entry.id   AF-A0A357Z7C9-F1
#
_cell.length_a   1.000
_cell.length_b   1.000
_cell.length_c   1.000
_cell.angle_alpha   90.00
_cell.angle_beta   90.00
_cell.angle_gamma   90.00
#
_symmetry.space_group_name_H-M   'P 1'
#
loop_
_entity.id
_entity.type
_entity.pdbx_description
1 polymer ?
#
loop_
_entity_poly.entity_id
_entity_poly.type
_entity_poly.pdbx_seq_one_letter_code
_entity_poly.pdbx_strand_id
1 'polypeptide(L)'
;MNLKKWTSFVNNALWVINPFLILIAFFNEELKLGMYLEWFGKMHPLFLHFPIVLGILIGIYYLIDKKGSVANNILHPILVGNAFLASIVAVLGIFLSKQDSYDDSLIFAHQWGGIAIAMIGWGLIYLQQYNQRFKSNYILRVEFSMVYLLVIIIFTHKGAQLTHGGSVISFPQKETAENTQVIKVVTDSNATLYARAVEPILQQKCVSCHGANKVKGELLLNTPENIQKGGKSGNILTADKDKEAMMFERIHLDITHKKHMPPDGKLQLTTEEVAILSRWIKAGGDFKLKMNELAKTDTLFLLANKYIPADNTKVEVKTGLADLAEYNSNYCTVNYLYHGSDAIDVNFFQGSFYSRDVLKKLENLQDQVVRLNMQGMPLTNEDVSIISQFNNVENINLNYTNLDLKTLEPLKQLKKLKLLSICGLKFSESELTNFLKGSNIANINIWSSVIGKTQLEKIAARYPKTKFTIGDNLESKVLKINPPTIDQDSSIISKFLDVKMKHMLNGVTIRYTLNGVDPDSLTSPIYKNTLRLTRNTNLKIKVFKPGWISSDIIQRNFYKSEIRPDSIYLISSPDQKYLGDGARTLVDLELGGSNFTNKKWLGYKDTTMKFMVNFNQPRVLHQAFLNSLIDVGSYVFPIVSISVEGSNDGVRFAKITETKFPYELTQKDVMKDIKTFTVDFPNNTSYKHYRFTVLNVKKLPVWHPGKGTTAWIFIDELFLN
;
A
#
# COMPACT_ATOMS: atom_id res chain seq x y z
N MET A 1 4.21 51.29 -5.44
CA MET A 1 3.83 51.42 -6.86
C MET A 1 2.37 51.89 -6.93
N ASN A 2 2.07 52.96 -7.67
CA ASN A 2 0.72 53.58 -7.71
C ASN A 2 -0.31 52.58 -8.30
N LEU A 3 -1.42 52.31 -7.61
CA LEU A 3 -2.46 51.35 -8.02
C LEU A 3 -2.89 51.57 -9.47
N LYS A 4 -3.02 52.83 -9.91
CA LYS A 4 -3.33 53.20 -11.30
C LYS A 4 -2.27 52.71 -12.31
N LYS A 5 -0.98 52.79 -11.97
CA LYS A 5 0.12 52.31 -12.83
C LYS A 5 0.09 50.78 -12.94
N TRP A 6 -0.20 50.08 -11.85
CA TRP A 6 -0.31 48.62 -11.86
C TRP A 6 -1.54 48.15 -12.66
N THR A 7 -2.71 48.77 -12.45
CA THR A 7 -3.92 48.46 -13.22
C THR A 7 -3.72 48.70 -14.72
N SER A 8 -3.06 49.79 -15.11
CA SER A 8 -2.73 50.05 -16.52
C SER A 8 -1.79 48.98 -17.10
N PHE A 9 -0.75 48.58 -16.36
CA PHE A 9 0.17 47.52 -16.78
C PHE A 9 -0.55 46.18 -16.98
N VAL A 10 -1.39 45.77 -16.01
CA VAL A 10 -2.17 44.52 -16.09
C VAL A 10 -3.18 44.57 -17.24
N ASN A 11 -3.84 45.70 -17.45
CA ASN A 11 -4.77 45.88 -18.56
C ASN A 11 -4.05 45.77 -19.92
N ASN A 12 -2.82 46.27 -20.03
CA ASN A 12 -2.02 46.09 -21.24
C ASN A 12 -1.57 44.63 -21.43
N ALA A 13 -1.27 43.90 -20.34
CA ALA A 13 -0.92 42.49 -20.42
C ALA A 13 -2.08 41.62 -20.96
N LEU A 14 -3.34 41.98 -20.69
CA LEU A 14 -4.52 41.29 -21.23
C LEU A 14 -4.56 41.28 -22.77
N TRP A 15 -4.06 42.33 -23.43
CA TRP A 15 -3.95 42.39 -24.88
C TRP A 15 -2.93 41.42 -25.47
N VAL A 16 -2.02 40.87 -24.65
CA VAL A 16 -1.09 39.83 -25.05
C VAL A 16 -1.63 38.45 -24.67
N ILE A 17 -2.12 38.32 -23.43
CA ILE A 17 -2.55 37.03 -22.87
C ILE A 17 -3.80 36.51 -23.58
N ASN A 18 -4.79 37.34 -23.90
CA ASN A 18 -6.04 36.87 -24.48
C ASN A 18 -5.90 36.37 -25.93
N PRO A 19 -5.18 37.08 -26.83
CA PRO A 19 -4.85 36.53 -28.14
C PRO A 19 -4.02 35.26 -28.05
N PHE A 20 -3.06 35.20 -27.12
CA PHE A 20 -2.27 33.99 -26.87
C PHE A 20 -3.15 32.82 -26.39
N LEU A 21 -4.08 33.07 -25.46
CA LEU A 21 -5.04 32.09 -24.95
C LEU A 21 -5.91 31.52 -26.08
N ILE A 22 -6.41 32.38 -26.97
CA ILE A 22 -7.19 31.94 -28.13
C ILE A 22 -6.32 31.10 -29.07
N LEU A 23 -5.10 31.55 -29.36
CA LEU A 23 -4.18 30.84 -30.24
C LEU A 23 -3.89 29.42 -29.72
N ILE A 24 -3.49 29.28 -28.46
CA ILE A 24 -3.20 27.96 -27.88
C ILE A 24 -4.45 27.09 -27.72
N ALA A 25 -5.65 27.68 -27.64
CA ALA A 25 -6.89 26.93 -27.60
C ALA A 25 -7.24 26.30 -28.96
N PHE A 26 -6.99 27.01 -30.06
CA PHE A 26 -7.20 26.49 -31.41
C PHE A 26 -6.15 25.46 -31.81
N PHE A 27 -4.89 25.69 -31.48
CA PHE A 27 -3.78 24.76 -31.76
C PHE A 27 -3.52 23.80 -30.60
N ASN A 28 -4.54 23.52 -29.79
CA ASN A 28 -4.37 22.73 -28.58
C ASN A 28 -3.84 21.34 -28.92
N GLU A 29 -4.35 20.65 -29.94
CA GLU A 29 -3.91 19.30 -30.33
C GLU A 29 -2.41 19.22 -30.72
N GLU A 30 -1.88 20.27 -31.34
CA GLU A 30 -0.48 20.35 -31.79
C GLU A 30 0.49 20.83 -30.70
N LEU A 31 -0.04 21.29 -29.55
CA LEU A 31 0.74 21.87 -28.47
C LEU A 31 1.55 20.80 -27.72
N LYS A 32 2.87 20.84 -27.87
CA LYS A 32 3.82 20.05 -27.09
C LYS A 32 4.42 20.90 -25.97
N LEU A 33 4.15 20.52 -24.73
CA LEU A 33 4.63 21.26 -23.55
C LEU A 33 5.98 20.71 -23.08
N GLY A 34 6.88 21.62 -22.70
CA GLY A 34 8.09 21.26 -21.97
C GLY A 34 7.79 21.06 -20.48
N MET A 35 8.69 20.37 -19.78
CA MET A 35 8.60 20.02 -18.35
C MET A 35 8.15 21.19 -17.45
N TYR A 36 8.65 22.40 -17.68
CA TYR A 36 8.30 23.56 -16.87
C TYR A 36 6.86 24.03 -17.10
N LEU A 37 6.38 24.04 -18.35
CA LEU A 37 5.01 24.46 -18.67
C LEU A 37 3.98 23.44 -18.17
N GLU A 38 4.32 22.15 -18.22
CA GLU A 38 3.52 21.10 -17.58
C GLU A 38 3.42 21.32 -16.06
N TRP A 39 4.55 21.59 -15.39
CA TRP A 39 4.54 21.89 -13.97
C TRP A 39 3.68 23.11 -13.63
N PHE A 40 3.71 24.17 -14.45
CA PHE A 40 2.84 25.33 -14.28
C PHE A 40 1.36 24.97 -14.42
N GLY A 41 0.98 24.10 -15.37
CA GLY A 41 -0.41 23.65 -15.54
C GLY A 41 -1.02 23.07 -14.25
N LYS A 42 -0.23 22.37 -13.43
CA LYS A 42 -0.68 21.82 -12.13
C LYS A 42 -1.13 22.87 -11.12
N MET A 43 -0.80 24.14 -11.35
CA MET A 43 -1.25 25.25 -10.52
C MET A 43 -2.67 25.73 -10.87
N HIS A 44 -3.32 25.21 -11.92
CA HIS A 44 -4.68 25.61 -12.28
C HIS A 44 -5.67 25.50 -11.08
N PRO A 45 -5.74 24.38 -10.31
CA PRO A 45 -6.59 24.30 -9.13
C PRO A 45 -6.25 25.29 -8.02
N LEU A 46 -4.98 25.69 -7.90
CA LEU A 46 -4.54 26.65 -6.88
C LEU A 46 -5.16 28.03 -7.10
N PHE A 47 -5.34 28.44 -8.36
CA PHE A 47 -5.78 29.78 -8.71
C PHE A 47 -7.24 29.89 -9.15
N LEU A 48 -7.93 28.77 -9.44
CA LEU A 48 -9.27 28.82 -10.06
C LEU A 48 -10.34 29.51 -9.20
N HIS A 49 -10.24 29.45 -7.87
CA HIS A 49 -11.28 29.99 -7.00
C HIS A 49 -11.32 31.53 -7.01
N PHE A 50 -10.19 32.19 -7.25
CA PHE A 50 -10.09 33.65 -7.21
C PHE A 50 -10.95 34.34 -8.30
N PRO A 51 -10.80 34.05 -9.61
CA PRO A 51 -11.63 34.67 -10.64
C PRO A 51 -13.10 34.22 -10.58
N ILE A 52 -13.40 33.03 -10.07
CA ILE A 52 -14.80 32.56 -9.93
C ILE A 52 -15.52 33.39 -8.87
N VAL A 53 -14.94 33.49 -7.66
CA VAL A 53 -15.56 34.25 -6.56
C VAL A 53 -15.67 35.73 -6.94
N LEU A 54 -14.61 36.31 -7.51
CA LEU A 54 -14.62 37.71 -7.92
C LEU A 54 -15.60 37.97 -9.06
N GLY A 55 -15.70 37.06 -10.04
CA GLY A 55 -16.69 37.11 -11.12
C GLY A 55 -18.13 37.05 -10.61
N ILE A 56 -18.42 36.19 -9.62
CA ILE A 56 -19.74 36.12 -8.97
C ILE A 56 -20.07 37.42 -8.26
N LEU A 57 -19.12 37.98 -7.49
CA LEU A 57 -19.31 39.27 -6.81
C LEU A 57 -19.55 40.42 -7.80
N ILE A 58 -18.82 40.45 -8.92
CA ILE A 58 -19.04 41.41 -10.01
C ILE A 58 -20.44 41.26 -10.62
N GLY A 59 -20.88 40.02 -10.86
CA GLY A 59 -22.23 39.74 -11.34
C GLY A 59 -23.30 40.25 -10.37
N ILE A 60 -23.22 39.86 -9.09
CA ILE A 60 -24.14 40.31 -8.04
C ILE A 60 -24.16 41.83 -7.92
N TYR A 61 -23.00 42.48 -8.00
CA TYR A 61 -22.89 43.94 -8.00
C TYR A 61 -23.76 44.59 -9.08
N TYR A 62 -23.67 44.11 -10.34
CA TYR A 62 -24.48 44.66 -11.43
C TYR A 62 -25.98 44.32 -11.32
N LEU A 63 -26.37 43.28 -10.58
CA LEU A 63 -27.78 43.00 -10.27
C LEU A 63 -28.35 43.99 -9.25
N ILE A 64 -27.56 44.36 -8.24
CA ILE A 64 -28.02 45.20 -7.12
C ILE A 64 -27.87 46.70 -7.43
N ASP A 65 -26.82 47.10 -8.14
CA ASP A 65 -26.46 48.51 -8.31
C ASP A 65 -27.26 49.21 -9.43
N LYS A 66 -28.44 49.69 -9.04
CA LYS A 66 -29.34 50.48 -9.91
C LYS A 66 -28.74 51.80 -10.35
N LYS A 67 -27.88 52.43 -9.54
CA LYS A 67 -27.44 53.82 -9.72
C LYS A 67 -25.98 53.96 -10.18
N GLY A 68 -25.18 52.90 -10.21
CA GLY A 68 -23.74 53.04 -10.48
C GLY A 68 -23.01 53.64 -9.28
N SER A 69 -23.36 53.21 -8.07
CA SER A 69 -22.94 53.82 -6.80
C SER A 69 -21.45 53.65 -6.49
N VAL A 70 -20.79 52.63 -7.07
CA VAL A 70 -19.35 52.41 -6.89
C VAL A 70 -18.57 53.26 -7.89
N ALA A 71 -17.67 54.10 -7.35
CA ALA A 71 -16.84 54.96 -8.16
C ALA A 71 -15.92 54.14 -9.10
N ASN A 72 -15.78 54.60 -10.35
CA ASN A 72 -15.05 53.87 -11.39
C ASN A 72 -13.57 53.62 -11.06
N ASN A 73 -12.97 54.46 -10.20
CA ASN A 73 -11.61 54.29 -9.68
C ASN A 73 -11.45 53.04 -8.78
N ILE A 74 -12.54 52.51 -8.22
CA ILE A 74 -12.58 51.29 -7.40
C ILE A 74 -12.99 50.10 -8.26
N LEU A 75 -14.03 50.27 -9.09
CA LEU A 75 -14.57 49.18 -9.92
C LEU A 75 -13.58 48.72 -11.00
N HIS A 76 -12.90 49.66 -11.66
CA HIS A 76 -12.01 49.33 -12.78
C HIS A 76 -10.83 48.41 -12.39
N PRO A 77 -10.08 48.64 -11.29
CA PRO A 77 -9.06 47.69 -10.82
C PRO A 77 -9.60 46.28 -10.54
N ILE A 78 -10.83 46.17 -10.01
CA ILE A 78 -11.47 44.89 -9.71
C ILE A 78 -11.77 44.12 -11.00
N LEU A 79 -12.35 44.80 -12.00
CA LEU A 79 -12.64 44.20 -13.31
C LEU A 79 -11.36 43.72 -14.01
N VAL A 80 -10.31 44.56 -13.99
CA VAL A 80 -9.00 44.23 -14.58
C VAL A 80 -8.36 43.04 -13.86
N GLY A 81 -8.38 43.02 -12.54
CA GLY A 81 -7.85 41.90 -11.75
C GLY A 81 -8.59 40.59 -12.02
N ASN A 82 -9.92 40.63 -12.10
CA ASN A 82 -10.74 39.46 -12.42
C ASN A 82 -10.44 38.90 -13.81
N ALA A 83 -10.43 39.77 -14.84
CA ALA A 83 -10.13 39.36 -16.21
C ALA A 83 -8.73 38.76 -16.33
N PHE A 84 -7.74 39.36 -15.67
CA PHE A 84 -6.36 38.86 -15.68
C PHE A 84 -6.26 37.47 -15.05
N LEU A 85 -6.83 37.28 -13.86
CA LEU A 85 -6.83 35.98 -13.19
C LEU A 85 -7.58 34.92 -14.00
N ALA A 86 -8.75 35.25 -14.57
CA ALA A 86 -9.50 34.34 -15.41
C ALA A 86 -8.68 33.90 -16.65
N SER A 87 -7.98 34.84 -17.28
CA SER A 87 -7.16 34.57 -18.47
C SER A 87 -5.95 33.68 -18.14
N ILE A 88 -5.25 33.96 -17.04
CA ILE A 88 -4.13 33.13 -16.57
C ILE A 88 -4.62 31.73 -16.19
N VAL A 89 -5.71 31.62 -15.42
CA VAL A 89 -6.28 30.33 -15.02
C VAL A 89 -6.70 29.51 -16.24
N ALA A 90 -7.26 30.14 -17.29
CA ALA A 90 -7.62 29.46 -18.53
C ALA A 90 -6.37 28.92 -19.28
N VAL A 91 -5.27 29.70 -19.35
CA VAL A 91 -3.99 29.24 -19.92
C VAL A 91 -3.45 28.04 -19.14
N LEU A 92 -3.44 28.12 -17.80
CA LEU A 92 -3.01 27.00 -16.95
C LEU A 92 -3.91 25.76 -17.12
N GLY A 93 -5.21 25.96 -17.38
CA GLY A 93 -6.16 24.89 -17.66
C GLY A 93 -5.84 24.14 -18.95
N ILE A 94 -5.43 24.85 -20.00
CA ILE A 94 -4.96 24.25 -21.26
C ILE A 94 -3.64 23.49 -21.04
N PHE A 95 -2.74 23.98 -20.19
CA PHE A 95 -1.52 23.24 -19.85
C PHE A 95 -1.80 21.98 -19.02
N LEU A 96 -2.82 22.02 -18.15
CA LEU A 96 -3.24 20.88 -17.34
C LEU A 96 -3.93 19.80 -18.20
N SER A 97 -4.71 20.19 -19.20
CA SER A 97 -5.44 19.23 -20.06
C SER A 97 -4.52 18.30 -20.85
N LYS A 98 -3.23 18.63 -20.98
CA LYS A 98 -2.21 17.79 -21.62
C LYS A 98 -1.65 16.67 -20.75
N GLN A 99 -1.97 16.63 -19.45
CA GLN A 99 -1.36 15.71 -18.49
C GLN A 99 -2.29 14.58 -18.04
N ASP A 100 -3.60 14.76 -18.19
CA ASP A 100 -4.63 13.89 -17.61
C ASP A 100 -5.58 13.36 -18.68
N SER A 101 -5.90 12.07 -18.63
CA SER A 101 -6.89 11.41 -19.49
C SER A 101 -8.31 11.63 -18.95
N TYR A 102 -8.88 12.82 -19.15
CA TYR A 102 -10.31 13.04 -18.93
C TYR A 102 -11.12 12.72 -20.22
N ASP A 103 -12.45 12.70 -20.12
CA ASP A 103 -13.34 12.60 -21.28
C ASP A 103 -13.15 13.83 -22.20
N ASP A 104 -12.74 13.57 -23.44
CA ASP A 104 -12.43 14.60 -24.45
C ASP A 104 -13.58 15.59 -24.66
N SER A 105 -14.83 15.13 -24.56
CA SER A 105 -16.01 15.99 -24.74
C SER A 105 -16.25 16.94 -23.55
N LEU A 106 -15.96 16.48 -22.33
CA LEU A 106 -16.12 17.26 -21.11
C LEU A 106 -14.98 18.25 -20.93
N ILE A 107 -13.74 17.85 -21.28
CA ILE A 107 -12.59 18.75 -21.36
C ILE A 107 -12.88 19.86 -22.36
N PHE A 108 -13.32 19.52 -23.57
CA PHE A 108 -13.62 20.49 -24.61
C PHE A 108 -14.62 21.54 -24.12
N ALA A 109 -15.74 21.10 -23.54
CA ALA A 109 -16.75 22.01 -23.01
C ALA A 109 -16.21 22.89 -21.87
N HIS A 110 -15.43 22.34 -20.94
CA HIS A 110 -14.86 23.10 -19.83
C HIS A 110 -13.79 24.11 -20.29
N GLN A 111 -12.92 23.72 -21.24
CA GLN A 111 -11.88 24.57 -21.80
C GLN A 111 -12.48 25.81 -22.47
N TRP A 112 -13.44 25.62 -23.38
CA TRP A 112 -14.13 26.73 -24.04
C TRP A 112 -14.95 27.58 -23.07
N GLY A 113 -15.48 26.96 -22.02
CA GLY A 113 -16.12 27.67 -20.90
C GLY A 113 -15.20 28.61 -20.15
N GLY A 114 -14.01 28.15 -19.77
CA GLY A 114 -12.99 28.98 -19.12
C GLY A 114 -12.54 30.16 -20.00
N ILE A 115 -12.37 29.91 -21.30
CA ILE A 115 -12.06 30.97 -22.29
C ILE A 115 -13.21 31.97 -22.38
N ALA A 116 -14.46 31.52 -22.44
CA ALA A 116 -15.63 32.41 -22.47
C ALA A 116 -15.68 33.32 -21.23
N ILE A 117 -15.44 32.79 -20.03
CA ILE A 117 -15.41 33.57 -18.79
C ILE A 117 -14.31 34.65 -18.85
N ALA A 118 -13.11 34.31 -19.36
CA ALA A 118 -12.02 35.26 -19.54
C ALA A 118 -12.37 36.37 -20.54
N MET A 119 -12.93 36.01 -21.71
CA MET A 119 -13.29 36.97 -22.76
C MET A 119 -14.45 37.88 -22.35
N ILE A 120 -15.48 37.35 -21.67
CA ILE A 120 -16.59 38.15 -21.15
C ILE A 120 -16.08 39.13 -20.09
N GLY A 121 -15.22 38.68 -19.18
CA GLY A 121 -14.60 39.54 -18.17
C GLY A 121 -13.72 40.63 -18.79
N TRP A 122 -12.97 40.32 -19.85
CA TRP A 122 -12.18 41.29 -20.58
C TRP A 122 -13.05 42.32 -21.32
N GLY A 123 -14.09 41.86 -22.02
CA GLY A 123 -15.07 42.72 -22.71
C GLY A 123 -15.81 43.67 -21.76
N LEU A 124 -16.13 43.19 -20.54
CA LEU A 124 -16.78 43.99 -19.50
C LEU A 124 -15.99 45.23 -19.10
N ILE A 125 -14.64 45.16 -19.10
CA ILE A 125 -13.79 46.32 -18.81
C ILE A 125 -14.08 47.44 -19.83
N TYR A 126 -14.17 47.11 -21.11
CA TYR A 126 -14.42 48.11 -22.16
C TYR A 126 -15.86 48.61 -22.16
N LEU A 127 -16.84 47.72 -21.93
CA LEU A 127 -18.23 48.12 -21.77
C LEU A 127 -18.39 49.11 -20.62
N GLN A 128 -17.78 48.81 -19.47
CA GLN A 128 -17.79 49.70 -18.31
C GLN A 128 -16.99 50.98 -18.52
N GLN A 129 -15.93 50.99 -19.35
CA GLN A 129 -15.08 52.16 -19.53
C GLN A 129 -15.56 53.11 -20.64
N TYR A 130 -16.01 52.57 -21.78
CA TYR A 130 -16.24 53.32 -23.01
C TYR A 130 -17.70 53.34 -23.48
N ASN A 131 -18.54 52.39 -23.06
CA ASN A 131 -19.93 52.33 -23.52
C ASN A 131 -20.87 53.11 -22.59
N GLN A 132 -21.26 54.33 -23.01
CA GLN A 132 -22.18 55.19 -22.26
C GLN A 132 -23.56 54.55 -22.03
N ARG A 133 -24.07 53.77 -22.99
CA ARG A 133 -25.36 53.08 -22.88
C ARG A 133 -25.31 51.99 -21.81
N PHE A 134 -24.20 51.27 -21.70
CA PHE A 134 -24.00 50.26 -20.66
C PHE A 134 -23.94 50.89 -19.26
N LYS A 135 -23.28 52.05 -19.13
CA LYS A 135 -23.20 52.81 -17.86
C LYS A 135 -24.54 53.37 -17.41
N SER A 136 -25.35 53.90 -18.32
CA SER A 136 -26.62 54.56 -17.97
C SER A 136 -27.79 53.57 -17.83
N ASN A 137 -27.81 52.50 -18.63
CA ASN A 137 -28.92 51.57 -18.67
C ASN A 137 -28.75 50.41 -17.68
N TYR A 138 -29.52 50.44 -16.59
CA TYR A 138 -29.53 49.37 -15.58
C TYR A 138 -29.95 48.01 -16.14
N ILE A 139 -30.97 47.97 -17.02
CA ILE A 139 -31.50 46.72 -17.59
C ILE A 139 -30.41 46.00 -18.39
N LEU A 140 -29.64 46.75 -19.18
CA LEU A 140 -28.56 46.20 -19.99
C LEU A 140 -27.43 45.60 -19.12
N ARG A 141 -27.16 46.17 -17.94
CA ARG A 141 -26.17 45.61 -16.99
C ARG A 141 -26.68 44.35 -16.30
N VAL A 142 -27.97 44.32 -15.98
CA VAL A 142 -28.63 43.14 -15.39
C VAL A 142 -28.63 41.97 -16.38
N GLU A 143 -29.01 42.20 -17.63
CA GLU A 143 -28.97 41.18 -18.68
C GLU A 143 -27.57 40.60 -18.87
N PHE A 144 -26.56 41.47 -18.99
CA PHE A 144 -25.17 41.04 -19.09
C PHE A 144 -24.74 40.23 -17.86
N SER A 145 -25.08 40.69 -16.66
CA SER A 145 -24.74 40.02 -15.41
C SER A 145 -25.37 38.62 -15.32
N MET A 146 -26.65 38.48 -15.69
CA MET A 146 -27.32 37.18 -15.71
C MET A 146 -26.64 36.21 -16.66
N VAL A 147 -26.25 36.66 -17.86
CA VAL A 147 -25.50 35.82 -18.81
C VAL A 147 -24.13 35.43 -18.24
N TYR A 148 -23.40 36.38 -17.66
CA TYR A 148 -22.07 36.11 -17.09
C TYR A 148 -22.13 35.11 -15.93
N LEU A 149 -23.09 35.27 -15.02
CA LEU A 149 -23.32 34.34 -13.91
C LEU A 149 -23.74 32.96 -14.42
N LEU A 150 -24.61 32.89 -15.43
CA LEU A 150 -25.03 31.63 -16.04
C LEU A 150 -23.84 30.87 -16.63
N VAL A 151 -22.97 31.57 -17.37
CA VAL A 151 -21.74 30.99 -17.94
C VAL A 151 -20.82 30.48 -16.82
N ILE A 152 -20.60 31.27 -15.76
CA ILE A 152 -19.79 30.84 -14.60
C ILE A 152 -20.38 29.57 -13.98
N ILE A 153 -21.69 29.52 -13.73
CA ILE A 153 -22.36 28.38 -13.10
C ILE A 153 -22.22 27.12 -13.95
N ILE A 154 -22.54 27.20 -15.25
CA ILE A 154 -22.51 26.05 -16.16
C ILE A 154 -21.10 25.45 -16.25
N PHE A 155 -20.08 26.30 -16.43
CA PHE A 155 -18.72 25.80 -16.66
C PHE A 155 -17.95 25.49 -15.37
N THR A 156 -18.32 26.11 -14.25
CA THR A 156 -17.86 25.66 -12.91
C THR A 156 -18.45 24.30 -12.57
N HIS A 157 -19.73 24.05 -12.91
CA HIS A 157 -20.35 22.73 -12.77
C HIS A 157 -19.63 21.67 -13.61
N LYS A 158 -19.34 21.95 -14.88
CA LYS A 158 -18.55 21.05 -15.74
C LYS A 158 -17.12 20.82 -15.20
N GLY A 159 -16.49 21.85 -14.62
CA GLY A 159 -15.21 21.72 -13.94
C GLY A 159 -15.28 20.78 -12.73
N ALA A 160 -16.33 20.89 -11.91
CA ALA A 160 -16.59 19.98 -10.80
C ALA A 160 -16.86 18.54 -11.27
N GLN A 161 -17.52 18.36 -12.43
CA GLN A 161 -17.72 17.04 -13.02
C GLN A 161 -16.40 16.38 -13.43
N LEU A 162 -15.41 17.15 -13.92
CA LEU A 162 -14.08 16.64 -14.25
C LEU A 162 -13.33 16.14 -13.00
N THR A 163 -13.41 16.87 -11.88
CA THR A 163 -12.63 16.54 -10.66
C THR A 163 -13.34 15.58 -9.71
N HIS A 164 -14.67 15.67 -9.61
CA HIS A 164 -15.46 14.91 -8.64
C HIS A 164 -16.38 13.85 -9.28
N GLY A 165 -16.61 13.91 -10.60
CA GLY A 165 -17.48 12.99 -11.35
C GLY A 165 -18.87 13.56 -11.64
N GLY A 166 -19.60 12.92 -12.58
CA GLY A 166 -20.80 13.48 -13.22
C GLY A 166 -22.01 13.83 -12.32
N SER A 167 -22.06 13.38 -11.06
CA SER A 167 -23.25 13.41 -10.20
C SER A 167 -23.17 14.32 -8.97
N VAL A 168 -22.19 15.23 -8.90
CA VAL A 168 -21.85 15.92 -7.63
C VAL A 168 -22.78 17.10 -7.33
N ILE A 169 -23.47 17.68 -8.32
CA ILE A 169 -24.33 18.88 -8.17
C ILE A 169 -25.67 18.72 -8.93
N SER A 170 -26.05 17.48 -9.28
CA SER A 170 -27.35 17.23 -9.91
C SER A 170 -28.48 17.46 -8.88
N PHE A 171 -29.53 18.22 -9.25
CA PHE A 171 -30.78 18.21 -8.49
C PHE A 171 -31.25 16.76 -8.29
N PRO A 172 -31.91 16.40 -7.17
CA PRO A 172 -32.40 15.05 -6.94
C PRO A 172 -33.47 14.72 -7.99
N GLN A 173 -33.01 14.24 -9.13
CA GLN A 173 -33.83 13.70 -10.18
C GLN A 173 -34.18 12.30 -9.69
N LYS A 174 -35.47 11.95 -9.70
CA LYS A 174 -35.86 10.54 -9.66
C LYS A 174 -35.14 9.89 -10.82
N GLU A 175 -34.08 9.14 -10.53
CA GLU A 175 -33.36 8.36 -11.53
C GLU A 175 -34.39 7.41 -12.15
N THR A 176 -34.84 7.74 -13.36
CA THR A 176 -35.57 6.79 -14.19
C THR A 176 -34.62 5.62 -14.41
N ALA A 177 -35.09 4.45 -14.00
CA ALA A 177 -34.40 3.17 -14.00
C ALA A 177 -34.08 2.68 -15.42
N GLU A 178 -33.18 3.37 -16.13
CA GLU A 178 -32.78 3.02 -17.50
C GLU A 178 -31.29 2.69 -17.65
N ASN A 179 -30.49 2.75 -16.59
CA ASN A 179 -29.10 2.28 -16.65
C ASN A 179 -28.76 1.24 -15.57
N THR A 180 -29.74 0.42 -15.18
CA THR A 180 -29.50 -0.80 -14.42
C THR A 180 -28.94 -1.85 -15.37
N GLN A 181 -27.61 -1.93 -15.51
CA GLN A 181 -27.01 -3.13 -16.08
C GLN A 181 -27.30 -4.30 -15.12
N VAL A 182 -28.26 -5.14 -15.52
CA VAL A 182 -28.58 -6.39 -14.84
C VAL A 182 -27.34 -7.27 -14.94
N ILE A 183 -26.60 -7.43 -13.84
CA ILE A 183 -25.52 -8.41 -13.76
C ILE A 183 -26.17 -9.80 -13.80
N LYS A 184 -26.27 -10.39 -15.00
CA LYS A 184 -26.75 -11.76 -15.18
C LYS A 184 -25.71 -12.74 -14.67
N VAL A 185 -25.97 -13.32 -13.50
CA VAL A 185 -25.12 -14.39 -12.96
C VAL A 185 -25.38 -15.66 -13.75
N VAL A 186 -24.37 -16.13 -14.48
CA VAL A 186 -24.46 -17.41 -15.19
C VAL A 186 -24.29 -18.54 -14.18
N THR A 187 -25.37 -19.28 -13.90
CA THR A 187 -25.37 -20.41 -12.94
C THR A 187 -25.09 -21.77 -13.60
N ASP A 188 -24.86 -21.79 -14.91
CA ASP A 188 -24.56 -23.00 -15.67
C ASP A 188 -23.18 -23.59 -15.27
N SER A 189 -23.14 -24.89 -15.06
CA SER A 189 -21.92 -25.70 -14.88
C SER A 189 -20.92 -25.62 -16.05
N ASN A 190 -21.37 -25.21 -17.24
CA ASN A 190 -20.51 -24.96 -18.42
C ASN A 190 -19.97 -23.53 -18.50
N ALA A 191 -20.34 -22.64 -17.57
CA ALA A 191 -19.84 -21.27 -17.53
C ALA A 191 -18.34 -21.21 -17.23
N THR A 192 -17.68 -20.14 -17.69
CA THR A 192 -16.31 -19.86 -17.28
C THR A 192 -16.27 -19.43 -15.81
N LEU A 193 -15.18 -19.77 -15.13
CA LEU A 193 -14.93 -19.33 -13.76
C LEU A 193 -15.00 -17.80 -13.64
N TYR A 194 -14.49 -17.11 -14.67
CA TYR A 194 -14.52 -15.66 -14.76
C TYR A 194 -15.96 -15.13 -14.73
N ALA A 195 -16.82 -15.60 -15.64
CA ALA A 195 -18.23 -15.17 -15.71
C ALA A 195 -19.04 -15.57 -14.47
N ARG A 196 -18.72 -16.73 -13.86
CA ARG A 196 -19.45 -17.24 -12.71
C ARG A 196 -19.20 -16.46 -11.42
N ALA A 197 -17.96 -16.04 -11.19
CA ALA A 197 -17.53 -15.53 -9.88
C ALA A 197 -16.67 -14.27 -9.92
N VAL A 198 -15.75 -14.12 -10.88
CA VAL A 198 -14.82 -12.97 -10.92
C VAL A 198 -15.50 -11.72 -11.46
N GLU A 199 -16.20 -11.84 -12.59
CA GLU A 199 -16.86 -10.73 -13.26
C GLU A 199 -17.88 -10.02 -12.35
N PRO A 200 -18.79 -10.71 -11.63
CA PRO A 200 -19.73 -10.03 -10.74
C PRO A 200 -19.04 -9.21 -9.64
N ILE A 201 -17.91 -9.71 -9.09
CA ILE A 201 -17.13 -8.99 -8.07
C ILE A 201 -16.57 -7.69 -8.65
N LEU A 202 -15.95 -7.77 -9.83
CA LEU A 202 -15.37 -6.61 -10.51
C LEU A 202 -16.46 -5.58 -10.87
N GLN A 203 -17.60 -6.04 -11.39
CA GLN A 203 -18.73 -5.18 -11.75
C GLN A 203 -19.29 -4.44 -10.53
N GLN A 204 -19.45 -5.11 -9.39
CA GLN A 204 -20.01 -4.50 -8.18
C GLN A 204 -19.07 -3.54 -7.46
N LYS A 205 -17.76 -3.84 -7.44
CA LYS A 205 -16.81 -3.17 -6.53
C LYS A 205 -15.79 -2.29 -7.25
N CYS A 206 -15.56 -2.52 -8.54
CA CYS A 206 -14.43 -1.93 -9.26
C CYS A 206 -14.86 -1.10 -10.48
N VAL A 207 -15.83 -1.57 -11.27
CA VAL A 207 -16.22 -0.94 -12.56
C VAL A 207 -16.79 0.46 -12.39
N SER A 208 -17.40 0.81 -11.25
CA SER A 208 -17.89 2.18 -10.99
C SER A 208 -16.80 3.26 -11.07
N CYS A 209 -15.53 2.88 -10.87
CA CYS A 209 -14.36 3.78 -10.92
C CYS A 209 -13.32 3.39 -12.00
N HIS A 210 -13.42 2.18 -12.54
CA HIS A 210 -12.54 1.59 -13.55
C HIS A 210 -13.37 1.00 -14.70
N GLY A 211 -14.32 1.76 -15.21
CA GLY A 211 -15.25 1.36 -16.26
C GLY A 211 -15.37 2.43 -17.33
N ALA A 212 -16.19 2.21 -18.36
CA ALA A 212 -16.33 3.15 -19.48
C ALA A 212 -16.71 4.58 -19.05
N ASN A 213 -17.48 4.72 -17.97
CA ASN A 213 -17.93 6.02 -17.44
C ASN A 213 -16.87 6.73 -16.59
N LYS A 214 -15.86 6.00 -16.08
CA LYS A 214 -14.83 6.54 -15.19
C LYS A 214 -13.57 5.67 -15.27
N VAL A 215 -12.48 6.25 -15.78
CA VAL A 215 -11.23 5.52 -16.08
C VAL A 215 -10.11 5.96 -15.13
N LYS A 216 -10.22 5.64 -13.84
CA LYS A 216 -9.14 6.01 -12.89
C LYS A 216 -7.86 5.21 -13.17
N GLY A 217 -6.73 5.90 -13.23
CA GLY A 217 -5.41 5.28 -13.40
C GLY A 217 -5.22 4.57 -14.75
N GLU A 218 -5.95 5.00 -15.79
CA GLU A 218 -5.96 4.39 -17.13
C GLU A 218 -6.37 2.91 -17.13
N LEU A 219 -6.99 2.44 -16.04
CA LEU A 219 -7.38 1.05 -15.85
C LEU A 219 -8.87 0.85 -16.11
N LEU A 220 -9.18 -0.07 -17.02
CA LEU A 220 -10.53 -0.50 -17.37
C LEU A 220 -10.72 -1.97 -16.97
N LEU A 221 -11.79 -2.26 -16.22
CA LEU A 221 -12.09 -3.59 -15.67
C LEU A 221 -13.42 -4.17 -16.14
N ASN A 222 -14.05 -3.53 -17.12
CA ASN A 222 -15.37 -3.89 -17.62
C ASN A 222 -15.37 -5.06 -18.61
N THR A 223 -14.23 -5.39 -19.23
CA THR A 223 -14.09 -6.56 -20.12
C THR A 223 -12.75 -7.28 -19.91
N PRO A 224 -12.63 -8.58 -20.25
CA PRO A 224 -11.37 -9.32 -20.19
C PRO A 224 -10.21 -8.67 -20.93
N GLU A 225 -10.46 -8.13 -22.13
CA GLU A 225 -9.44 -7.49 -22.98
C GLU A 225 -8.88 -6.24 -22.29
N ASN A 226 -9.76 -5.48 -21.64
CA ASN A 226 -9.39 -4.28 -20.90
C ASN A 226 -8.59 -4.63 -19.63
N ILE A 227 -8.96 -5.70 -18.93
CA ILE A 227 -8.23 -6.20 -17.76
C ILE A 227 -6.80 -6.63 -18.17
N GLN A 228 -6.66 -7.34 -19.29
CA GLN A 228 -5.34 -7.77 -19.81
C GLN A 228 -4.48 -6.60 -20.27
N LYS A 229 -5.08 -5.56 -20.85
CA LYS A 229 -4.39 -4.33 -21.26
C LYS A 229 -3.72 -3.61 -20.07
N GLY A 230 -4.28 -3.76 -18.87
CA GLY A 230 -3.77 -3.13 -17.66
C GLY A 230 -4.00 -1.62 -17.64
N GLY A 231 -3.38 -0.93 -16.68
CA GLY A 231 -3.48 0.53 -16.54
C GLY A 231 -2.11 1.21 -16.55
N LYS A 232 -2.05 2.46 -16.05
CA LYS A 232 -0.84 3.27 -15.98
C LYS A 232 0.34 2.59 -15.26
N SER A 233 0.03 1.68 -14.33
CA SER A 233 1.02 0.94 -13.55
C SER A 233 1.32 -0.46 -14.12
N GLY A 234 0.81 -0.79 -15.31
CA GLY A 234 0.96 -2.11 -15.93
C GLY A 234 -0.21 -3.05 -15.65
N ASN A 235 0.03 -4.35 -15.88
CA ASN A 235 -0.98 -5.40 -15.71
C ASN A 235 -1.23 -5.68 -14.22
N ILE A 236 -2.50 -5.72 -13.83
CA ILE A 236 -2.94 -5.87 -12.44
C ILE A 236 -2.94 -7.33 -11.95
N LEU A 237 -2.92 -8.28 -12.89
CA LEU A 237 -3.01 -9.72 -12.65
C LEU A 237 -1.61 -10.36 -12.55
N THR A 238 -0.58 -9.72 -13.08
CA THR A 238 0.79 -10.25 -13.03
C THR A 238 1.55 -9.72 -11.82
N ALA A 239 2.35 -10.60 -11.23
CA ALA A 239 3.38 -10.24 -10.27
C ALA A 239 4.73 -10.13 -10.98
N ASP A 240 5.55 -9.15 -10.61
CA ASP A 240 7.00 -9.25 -10.85
C ASP A 240 7.55 -10.46 -10.10
N LYS A 241 8.66 -11.05 -10.57
CA LYS A 241 9.37 -12.10 -9.80
C LYS A 241 9.54 -11.62 -8.35
N ASP A 242 8.98 -12.38 -7.41
CA ASP A 242 9.01 -12.18 -5.96
C ASP A 242 7.97 -11.23 -5.33
N LYS A 243 6.94 -10.77 -6.05
CA LYS A 243 5.84 -9.94 -5.49
C LYS A 243 4.45 -10.57 -5.60
N GLU A 244 3.47 -10.02 -4.89
CA GLU A 244 2.06 -10.32 -5.16
C GLU A 244 1.58 -9.50 -6.37
N ALA A 245 0.51 -9.96 -7.04
CA ALA A 245 -0.06 -9.21 -8.15
C ALA A 245 -0.52 -7.81 -7.67
N MET A 246 -0.37 -6.80 -8.51
CA MET A 246 -0.60 -5.40 -8.14
C MET A 246 -2.02 -5.15 -7.60
N MET A 247 -3.02 -5.91 -8.06
CA MET A 247 -4.36 -5.87 -7.49
C MET A 247 -4.35 -6.06 -5.96
N PHE A 248 -3.56 -7.01 -5.45
CA PHE A 248 -3.46 -7.29 -4.01
C PHE A 248 -2.60 -6.30 -3.25
N GLU A 249 -1.61 -5.69 -3.89
CA GLU A 249 -0.87 -4.55 -3.31
C GLU A 249 -1.78 -3.34 -3.05
N ARG A 250 -2.95 -3.25 -3.70
CA ARG A 250 -3.91 -2.16 -3.54
C ARG A 250 -5.04 -2.52 -2.59
N ILE A 251 -5.53 -3.76 -2.66
CA ILE A 251 -6.64 -4.26 -1.81
C ILE A 251 -6.21 -4.44 -0.35
N HIS A 252 -4.94 -4.76 -0.09
CA HIS A 252 -4.43 -4.98 1.28
C HIS A 252 -3.82 -3.73 1.93
N LEU A 253 -3.92 -2.56 1.29
CA LEU A 253 -3.49 -1.33 1.95
C LEU A 253 -4.43 -1.00 3.11
N ASP A 254 -3.93 -0.19 4.04
CA ASP A 254 -4.79 0.41 5.05
C ASP A 254 -5.92 1.20 4.37
N ILE A 255 -7.15 1.11 4.89
CA ILE A 255 -8.33 1.75 4.29
C ILE A 255 -8.17 3.27 4.16
N THR A 256 -7.36 3.88 5.02
CA THR A 256 -7.06 5.32 5.00
C THR A 256 -6.03 5.70 3.92
N HIS A 257 -5.36 4.72 3.33
CA HIS A 257 -4.33 4.95 2.34
C HIS A 257 -4.94 5.37 1.00
N LYS A 258 -4.46 6.48 0.40
CA LYS A 258 -5.00 7.05 -0.86
C LYS A 258 -5.02 6.08 -2.06
N LYS A 259 -4.18 5.04 -2.03
CA LYS A 259 -4.09 4.01 -3.07
C LYS A 259 -4.88 2.73 -2.75
N HIS A 260 -5.56 2.68 -1.60
CA HIS A 260 -6.42 1.57 -1.23
C HIS A 260 -7.58 1.44 -2.22
N MET A 261 -7.91 0.21 -2.59
CA MET A 261 -8.99 -0.09 -3.53
C MET A 261 -9.85 -1.25 -3.00
N PRO A 262 -11.19 -1.11 -2.93
CA PRO A 262 -11.98 0.09 -3.23
C PRO A 262 -11.71 1.25 -2.26
N PRO A 263 -11.81 2.53 -2.67
CA PRO A 263 -11.55 3.66 -1.78
C PRO A 263 -12.46 3.69 -0.55
N ASP A 264 -12.03 4.42 0.49
CA ASP A 264 -12.88 4.71 1.65
C ASP A 264 -14.25 5.31 1.22
N GLY A 265 -15.31 4.88 1.89
CA GLY A 265 -16.70 5.19 1.53
C GLY A 265 -17.28 4.43 0.33
N LYS A 266 -16.52 3.49 -0.29
CA LYS A 266 -17.06 2.55 -1.30
C LYS A 266 -17.18 1.14 -0.74
N LEU A 267 -18.04 0.35 -1.38
CA LEU A 267 -18.32 -1.03 -0.98
C LEU A 267 -17.03 -1.87 -1.08
N GLN A 268 -16.54 -2.35 0.06
CA GLN A 268 -15.29 -3.10 0.15
C GLN A 268 -15.47 -4.56 -0.28
N LEU A 269 -14.34 -5.21 -0.59
CA LEU A 269 -14.29 -6.64 -0.84
C LEU A 269 -14.42 -7.42 0.47
N THR A 270 -15.24 -8.46 0.47
CA THR A 270 -15.29 -9.43 1.57
C THR A 270 -14.10 -10.38 1.51
N THR A 271 -13.80 -11.05 2.62
CA THR A 271 -12.72 -12.06 2.67
C THR A 271 -12.92 -13.19 1.65
N GLU A 272 -14.17 -13.58 1.39
CA GLU A 272 -14.50 -14.59 0.37
C GLU A 272 -14.21 -14.08 -1.05
N GLU A 273 -14.58 -12.83 -1.36
CA GLU A 273 -14.32 -12.19 -2.66
C GLU A 273 -12.80 -12.03 -2.92
N VAL A 274 -12.04 -11.56 -1.92
CA VAL A 274 -10.57 -11.49 -2.00
C VAL A 274 -9.98 -12.88 -2.23
N ALA A 275 -10.50 -13.91 -1.57
CA ALA A 275 -10.03 -15.29 -1.70
C ALA A 275 -10.30 -15.88 -3.10
N ILE A 276 -11.41 -15.51 -3.75
CA ILE A 276 -11.74 -15.89 -5.14
C ILE A 276 -10.78 -15.20 -6.10
N LEU A 277 -10.64 -13.87 -6.00
CA LEU A 277 -9.75 -13.10 -6.88
C LEU A 277 -8.30 -13.57 -6.76
N SER A 278 -7.81 -13.82 -5.53
CA SER A 278 -6.42 -14.24 -5.27
C SER A 278 -6.11 -15.59 -5.89
N ARG A 279 -7.03 -16.55 -5.77
CA ARG A 279 -6.85 -17.89 -6.34
C ARG A 279 -6.97 -17.89 -7.85
N TRP A 280 -7.91 -17.12 -8.40
CA TRP A 280 -8.04 -16.97 -9.85
C TRP A 280 -6.76 -16.37 -10.46
N ILE A 281 -6.22 -15.32 -9.86
CA ILE A 281 -4.96 -14.70 -10.31
C ILE A 281 -3.77 -15.68 -10.18
N LYS A 282 -3.65 -16.39 -9.05
CA LYS A 282 -2.60 -17.42 -8.87
C LYS A 282 -2.72 -18.59 -9.85
N ALA A 283 -3.93 -18.90 -10.32
CA ALA A 283 -4.19 -19.88 -11.37
C ALA A 283 -3.90 -19.35 -12.78
N GLY A 284 -3.28 -18.16 -12.91
CA GLY A 284 -2.91 -17.56 -14.19
C GLY A 284 -3.90 -16.54 -14.73
N GLY A 285 -4.98 -16.24 -14.00
CA GLY A 285 -5.97 -15.24 -14.42
C GLY A 285 -6.69 -15.59 -15.72
N ASP A 286 -6.90 -16.89 -15.99
CA ASP A 286 -7.49 -17.34 -17.24
C ASP A 286 -8.99 -17.00 -17.30
N PHE A 287 -9.40 -16.31 -18.36
CA PHE A 287 -10.78 -15.90 -18.63
C PHE A 287 -11.62 -16.99 -19.30
N LYS A 288 -10.96 -18.01 -19.88
CA LYS A 288 -11.58 -19.09 -20.66
C LYS A 288 -11.78 -20.38 -19.87
N LEU A 289 -11.09 -20.52 -18.72
CA LEU A 289 -11.18 -21.69 -17.85
C LEU A 289 -12.63 -21.97 -17.45
N LYS A 290 -13.11 -23.17 -17.77
CA LYS A 290 -14.48 -23.60 -17.45
C LYS A 290 -14.57 -24.18 -16.05
N MET A 291 -15.73 -24.01 -15.41
CA MET A 291 -15.98 -24.57 -14.08
C MET A 291 -15.84 -26.11 -14.04
N ASN A 292 -16.15 -26.82 -15.14
CA ASN A 292 -16.05 -28.27 -15.23
C ASN A 292 -14.63 -28.81 -15.49
N GLU A 293 -13.69 -27.95 -15.88
CA GLU A 293 -12.27 -28.30 -16.07
C GLU A 293 -11.50 -28.29 -14.74
N LEU A 294 -12.07 -27.69 -13.69
CA LEU A 294 -11.55 -27.74 -12.33
C LEU A 294 -12.03 -29.00 -11.61
N ALA A 295 -11.15 -29.61 -10.81
CA ALA A 295 -11.56 -30.69 -9.92
C ALA A 295 -12.63 -30.20 -8.94
N LYS A 296 -13.68 -30.98 -8.69
CA LYS A 296 -14.75 -30.60 -7.75
C LYS A 296 -14.27 -30.36 -6.31
N THR A 297 -13.08 -30.88 -5.98
CA THR A 297 -12.38 -30.70 -4.70
C THR A 297 -11.47 -29.47 -4.68
N ASP A 298 -11.30 -28.78 -5.81
CA ASP A 298 -10.46 -27.58 -5.92
C ASP A 298 -11.09 -26.44 -5.10
N THR A 299 -10.27 -25.75 -4.31
CA THR A 299 -10.73 -24.65 -3.45
C THR A 299 -11.30 -23.48 -4.26
N LEU A 300 -10.75 -23.19 -5.44
CA LEU A 300 -11.26 -22.16 -6.34
C LEU A 300 -12.64 -22.54 -6.91
N PHE A 301 -12.81 -23.81 -7.28
CA PHE A 301 -14.11 -24.35 -7.71
C PHE A 301 -15.16 -24.24 -6.59
N LEU A 302 -14.81 -24.64 -5.37
CA LEU A 302 -15.71 -24.60 -4.21
C LEU A 302 -16.13 -23.16 -3.87
N LEU A 303 -15.18 -22.22 -3.85
CA LEU A 303 -15.43 -20.81 -3.56
C LEU A 303 -16.30 -20.18 -4.67
N ALA A 304 -15.96 -20.38 -5.94
CA ALA A 304 -16.71 -19.82 -7.06
C ALA A 304 -18.12 -20.43 -7.19
N ASN A 305 -18.28 -21.72 -6.90
CA ASN A 305 -19.57 -22.39 -6.93
C ASN A 305 -20.49 -21.93 -5.77
N LYS A 306 -19.92 -21.68 -4.59
CA LYS A 306 -20.64 -21.15 -3.43
C LYS A 306 -20.94 -19.66 -3.56
N TYR A 307 -20.16 -18.93 -4.35
CA TYR A 307 -20.34 -17.49 -4.52
C TYR A 307 -21.68 -17.17 -5.19
N ILE A 308 -22.50 -16.43 -4.45
CA ILE A 308 -23.74 -15.85 -4.93
C ILE A 308 -23.55 -14.34 -4.76
N PRO A 309 -23.46 -13.57 -5.86
CA PRO A 309 -23.51 -12.12 -5.78
C PRO A 309 -24.80 -11.74 -5.06
N ALA A 310 -24.76 -10.75 -4.16
CA ALA A 310 -25.98 -10.31 -3.49
C ALA A 310 -27.06 -9.97 -4.54
N ASP A 311 -28.08 -10.82 -4.66
CA ASP A 311 -29.10 -10.71 -5.70
C ASP A 311 -30.12 -9.65 -5.30
N ASN A 312 -30.20 -8.61 -6.13
CA ASN A 312 -31.33 -7.76 -6.51
C ASN A 312 -32.68 -7.89 -5.77
N THR A 313 -32.75 -7.91 -4.44
CA THR A 313 -33.95 -7.40 -3.78
C THR A 313 -33.93 -5.89 -3.90
N LYS A 314 -34.95 -5.31 -4.55
CA LYS A 314 -35.27 -3.88 -4.52
C LYS A 314 -34.93 -3.32 -3.13
N VAL A 315 -33.79 -2.66 -3.02
CA VAL A 315 -33.46 -1.92 -1.81
C VAL A 315 -34.26 -0.64 -1.94
N GLU A 316 -35.39 -0.57 -1.24
CA GLU A 316 -35.90 0.74 -0.83
C GLU A 316 -34.81 1.37 0.02
N VAL A 317 -34.02 2.26 -0.57
CA VAL A 317 -33.06 3.08 0.15
C VAL A 317 -33.88 3.99 1.05
N LYS A 318 -34.04 3.60 2.32
CA LYS A 318 -34.69 4.45 3.31
C LYS A 318 -33.75 5.61 3.62
N THR A 319 -34.18 6.83 3.31
CA THR A 319 -33.49 8.05 3.73
C THR A 319 -33.88 8.40 5.17
N GLY A 320 -32.90 8.72 6.03
CA GLY A 320 -33.16 9.06 7.44
C GLY A 320 -32.82 7.96 8.46
N LEU A 321 -31.92 7.05 8.11
CA LEU A 321 -31.42 6.01 9.03
C LEU A 321 -30.64 6.63 10.20
N ALA A 322 -30.79 6.05 11.40
CA ALA A 322 -30.11 6.50 12.61
C ALA A 322 -28.59 6.28 12.51
N ASP A 323 -27.82 7.14 13.17
CA ASP A 323 -26.37 6.96 13.28
C ASP A 323 -26.06 5.76 14.19
N LEU A 324 -25.34 4.78 13.65
CA LEU A 324 -24.96 3.57 14.38
C LEU A 324 -23.62 3.72 15.11
N ALA A 325 -22.94 4.87 14.98
CA ALA A 325 -21.62 5.09 15.57
C ALA A 325 -21.60 4.92 17.10
N GLU A 326 -22.71 5.19 17.80
CA GLU A 326 -22.81 5.03 19.26
C GLU A 326 -22.72 3.57 19.74
N TYR A 327 -23.00 2.61 18.85
CA TYR A 327 -22.93 1.17 19.15
C TYR A 327 -21.56 0.55 18.82
N ASN A 328 -20.69 1.30 18.15
CA ASN A 328 -19.35 0.86 17.81
C ASN A 328 -18.41 0.94 19.03
N SER A 329 -17.49 -0.02 19.12
CA SER A 329 -16.44 -0.06 20.12
C SER A 329 -15.12 -0.56 19.51
N ASN A 330 -14.05 -0.58 20.29
CA ASN A 330 -12.75 -1.11 19.86
C ASN A 330 -12.76 -2.60 19.48
N TYR A 331 -13.85 -3.31 19.77
CA TYR A 331 -13.99 -4.76 19.59
C TYR A 331 -15.38 -5.19 19.07
N CYS A 332 -16.22 -4.22 18.67
CA CYS A 332 -17.54 -4.45 18.09
C CYS A 332 -17.81 -3.41 17.00
N THR A 333 -18.16 -3.87 15.80
CA THR A 333 -18.63 -3.02 14.71
C THR A 333 -20.08 -3.32 14.38
N VAL A 334 -20.87 -2.26 14.24
CA VAL A 334 -22.31 -2.26 13.97
C VAL A 334 -22.52 -1.37 12.76
N ASN A 335 -22.86 -1.98 11.64
CA ASN A 335 -23.02 -1.28 10.38
C ASN A 335 -24.30 -1.74 9.68
N TYR A 336 -24.89 -0.87 8.86
CA TYR A 336 -25.90 -1.32 7.92
C TYR A 336 -25.28 -2.30 6.91
N LEU A 337 -26.03 -3.34 6.56
CA LEU A 337 -25.57 -4.43 5.70
C LEU A 337 -25.10 -3.93 4.33
N TYR A 338 -25.74 -2.88 3.83
CA TYR A 338 -25.36 -2.11 2.65
C TYR A 338 -25.99 -0.70 2.74
N HIS A 339 -25.51 0.22 1.90
CA HIS A 339 -25.98 1.60 1.90
C HIS A 339 -27.50 1.68 1.60
N GLY A 340 -28.27 2.27 2.52
CA GLY A 340 -29.73 2.37 2.42
C GLY A 340 -30.52 1.18 2.98
N SER A 341 -29.86 0.17 3.53
CA SER A 341 -30.50 -0.93 4.27
C SER A 341 -30.93 -0.48 5.66
N ASP A 342 -32.05 -0.99 6.17
CA ASP A 342 -32.37 -1.00 7.61
C ASP A 342 -31.89 -2.29 8.31
N ALA A 343 -31.30 -3.23 7.57
CA ALA A 343 -30.70 -4.44 8.14
C ALA A 343 -29.30 -4.14 8.67
N ILE A 344 -29.01 -4.59 9.89
CA ILE A 344 -27.76 -4.36 10.59
C ILE A 344 -26.90 -5.64 10.62
N ASP A 345 -25.62 -5.47 10.33
CA ASP A 345 -24.56 -6.46 10.49
C ASP A 345 -23.68 -6.08 11.70
N VAL A 346 -23.58 -7.02 12.65
CA VAL A 346 -22.83 -6.85 13.89
C VAL A 346 -21.66 -7.83 13.92
N ASN A 347 -20.45 -7.31 14.08
CA ASN A 347 -19.23 -8.11 14.16
C ASN A 347 -18.44 -7.83 15.44
N PHE A 348 -18.32 -8.83 16.31
CA PHE A 348 -17.42 -8.82 17.45
C PHE A 348 -16.09 -9.46 17.09
N PHE A 349 -15.01 -8.89 17.61
CA PHE A 349 -13.64 -9.35 17.40
C PHE A 349 -12.81 -9.12 18.65
N GLN A 350 -11.63 -9.73 18.76
CA GLN A 350 -10.74 -9.62 19.94
C GLN A 350 -11.41 -10.00 21.28
N GLY A 351 -11.67 -11.30 21.48
CA GLY A 351 -12.43 -11.81 22.63
C GLY A 351 -11.88 -11.45 24.03
N SER A 352 -10.60 -11.06 24.14
CA SER A 352 -10.01 -10.57 25.39
C SER A 352 -10.62 -9.26 25.90
N PHE A 353 -11.26 -8.47 25.04
CA PHE A 353 -11.90 -7.20 25.40
C PHE A 353 -13.43 -7.29 25.49
N TYR A 354 -14.01 -8.48 25.26
CA TYR A 354 -15.44 -8.67 25.23
C TYR A 354 -16.09 -8.26 26.56
N SER A 355 -17.13 -7.42 26.49
CA SER A 355 -18.04 -7.12 27.60
C SER A 355 -19.48 -7.34 27.18
N ARG A 356 -20.25 -8.00 28.07
CA ARG A 356 -21.70 -8.20 27.92
C ARG A 356 -22.46 -6.89 27.81
N ASP A 357 -21.97 -5.81 28.40
CA ASP A 357 -22.65 -4.51 28.34
C ASP A 357 -22.81 -4.00 26.91
N VAL A 358 -21.84 -4.29 26.03
CA VAL A 358 -21.94 -3.94 24.61
C VAL A 358 -23.02 -4.77 23.92
N LEU A 359 -23.14 -6.05 24.26
CA LEU A 359 -24.21 -6.90 23.71
C LEU A 359 -25.60 -6.43 24.19
N LYS A 360 -25.73 -6.04 25.47
CA LYS A 360 -26.98 -5.47 26.02
C LYS A 360 -27.38 -4.16 25.35
N LYS A 361 -26.43 -3.29 25.00
CA LYS A 361 -26.73 -2.05 24.25
C LYS A 361 -27.41 -2.33 22.92
N LEU A 362 -27.15 -3.49 22.30
CA LEU A 362 -27.77 -3.87 21.02
C LEU A 362 -29.23 -4.33 21.16
N GLU A 363 -29.77 -4.46 22.37
CA GLU A 363 -31.20 -4.75 22.60
C GLU A 363 -32.09 -3.70 21.93
N ASN A 364 -31.67 -2.42 21.91
CA ASN A 364 -32.39 -1.34 21.21
C ASN A 364 -32.48 -1.56 19.68
N LEU A 365 -31.59 -2.38 19.13
CA LEU A 365 -31.48 -2.68 17.70
C LEU A 365 -31.88 -4.13 17.38
N GLN A 366 -32.40 -4.89 18.34
CA GLN A 366 -32.64 -6.33 18.23
C GLN A 366 -33.50 -6.75 17.03
N ASP A 367 -34.43 -5.89 16.61
CA ASP A 367 -35.31 -6.14 15.46
C ASP A 367 -34.65 -5.76 14.11
N GLN A 368 -33.54 -5.04 14.11
CA GLN A 368 -32.81 -4.64 12.90
C GLN A 368 -31.59 -5.53 12.62
N VAL A 369 -31.05 -6.21 13.63
CA VAL A 369 -29.89 -7.10 13.48
C VAL A 369 -30.27 -8.34 12.67
N VAL A 370 -29.65 -8.47 11.49
CA VAL A 370 -29.84 -9.61 10.56
C VAL A 370 -28.64 -10.54 10.57
N ARG A 371 -27.44 -10.01 10.82
CA ARG A 371 -26.20 -10.80 10.89
C ARG A 371 -25.48 -10.50 12.20
N LEU A 372 -25.05 -11.57 12.86
CA LEU A 372 -24.32 -11.50 14.12
C LEU A 372 -23.13 -12.45 14.11
N ASN A 373 -21.93 -11.88 14.23
CA ASN A 373 -20.69 -12.62 14.33
C ASN A 373 -20.06 -12.44 15.71
N MET A 374 -19.98 -13.54 16.46
CA MET A 374 -19.42 -13.62 17.81
C MET A 374 -18.27 -14.63 17.88
N GLN A 375 -17.60 -14.90 16.75
CA GLN A 375 -16.54 -15.90 16.69
C GLN A 375 -15.42 -15.59 17.69
N GLY A 376 -15.04 -16.61 18.47
CA GLY A 376 -13.95 -16.52 19.45
C GLY A 376 -14.24 -15.67 20.69
N MET A 377 -15.49 -15.27 20.92
CA MET A 377 -15.88 -14.52 22.12
C MET A 377 -16.05 -15.45 23.33
N PRO A 378 -15.69 -15.00 24.56
CA PRO A 378 -15.88 -15.76 25.80
C PRO A 378 -17.33 -15.67 26.31
N LEU A 379 -18.27 -16.19 25.52
CA LEU A 379 -19.71 -16.13 25.77
C LEU A 379 -20.15 -17.05 26.92
N THR A 380 -21.26 -16.68 27.57
CA THR A 380 -21.93 -17.47 28.60
C THR A 380 -23.38 -17.75 28.22
N ASN A 381 -24.09 -18.54 29.02
CA ASN A 381 -25.51 -18.84 28.81
C ASN A 381 -26.39 -17.57 28.80
N GLU A 382 -26.05 -16.58 29.62
CA GLU A 382 -26.76 -15.30 29.68
C GLU A 382 -26.64 -14.53 28.35
N ASP A 383 -25.47 -14.60 27.71
CA ASP A 383 -25.24 -13.95 26.42
C ASP A 383 -26.10 -14.60 25.32
N VAL A 384 -26.24 -15.93 25.35
CA VAL A 384 -27.13 -16.66 24.45
C VAL A 384 -28.60 -16.29 24.68
N SER A 385 -29.00 -16.08 25.94
CA SER A 385 -30.35 -15.60 26.25
C SER A 385 -30.62 -14.21 25.66
N ILE A 386 -29.65 -13.30 25.68
CA ILE A 386 -29.80 -11.98 25.02
C ILE A 386 -29.89 -12.14 23.50
N ILE A 387 -28.99 -12.91 22.89
CA ILE A 387 -28.99 -13.16 21.43
C ILE A 387 -30.32 -13.77 20.96
N SER A 388 -30.95 -14.61 21.79
CA SER A 388 -32.22 -15.24 21.47
C SER A 388 -33.39 -14.25 21.33
N GLN A 389 -33.23 -12.99 21.75
CA GLN A 389 -34.24 -11.93 21.61
C GLN A 389 -34.16 -11.20 20.25
N PHE A 390 -33.13 -11.47 19.44
CA PHE A 390 -32.93 -10.80 18.14
C PHE A 390 -33.81 -11.40 17.05
N ASN A 391 -35.09 -11.00 17.03
CA ASN A 391 -36.16 -11.64 16.27
C ASN A 391 -35.91 -11.80 14.76
N ASN A 392 -35.10 -10.92 14.17
CA ASN A 392 -34.85 -10.86 12.73
C ASN A 392 -33.48 -11.38 12.29
N VAL A 393 -32.70 -11.97 13.20
CA VAL A 393 -31.39 -12.51 12.87
C VAL A 393 -31.51 -13.72 11.93
N GLU A 394 -30.78 -13.66 10.82
CA GLU A 394 -30.76 -14.72 9.81
C GLU A 394 -29.46 -15.53 9.87
N ASN A 395 -28.34 -14.89 10.23
CA ASN A 395 -27.02 -15.52 10.24
C ASN A 395 -26.33 -15.30 11.58
N ILE A 396 -25.97 -16.39 12.25
CA ILE A 396 -25.19 -16.36 13.50
C ILE A 396 -23.89 -17.15 13.33
N ASN A 397 -22.76 -16.54 13.70
CA ASN A 397 -21.46 -17.20 13.78
C ASN A 397 -20.96 -17.26 15.24
N LEU A 398 -20.88 -18.47 15.79
CA LEU A 398 -20.40 -18.78 17.16
C LEU A 398 -19.13 -19.63 17.15
N ASN A 399 -18.40 -19.67 16.04
CA ASN A 399 -17.22 -20.51 15.91
C ASN A 399 -16.20 -20.22 17.03
N TYR A 400 -15.56 -21.27 17.55
CA TYR A 400 -14.50 -21.21 18.57
C TYR A 400 -14.88 -20.42 19.84
N THR A 401 -16.17 -20.35 20.17
CA THR A 401 -16.63 -19.87 21.47
C THR A 401 -16.48 -20.97 22.52
N ASN A 402 -16.52 -20.59 23.80
CA ASN A 402 -16.48 -21.51 24.95
C ASN A 402 -17.85 -22.13 25.29
N LEU A 403 -18.81 -22.08 24.37
CA LEU A 403 -20.17 -22.59 24.54
C LEU A 403 -20.26 -24.09 24.20
N ASP A 404 -21.23 -24.77 24.80
CA ASP A 404 -21.61 -26.14 24.44
C ASP A 404 -22.91 -26.13 23.63
N LEU A 405 -23.15 -27.15 22.82
CA LEU A 405 -24.35 -27.16 21.96
C LEU A 405 -25.67 -27.12 22.76
N LYS A 406 -25.68 -27.65 23.98
CA LYS A 406 -26.84 -27.57 24.90
C LYS A 406 -27.21 -26.14 25.27
N THR A 407 -26.23 -25.24 25.36
CA THR A 407 -26.47 -23.85 25.77
C THR A 407 -27.15 -23.05 24.65
N LEU A 408 -27.13 -23.56 23.41
CA LEU A 408 -27.71 -22.93 22.24
C LEU A 408 -29.21 -23.22 22.05
N GLU A 409 -29.83 -24.07 22.88
CA GLU A 409 -31.27 -24.38 22.82
C GLU A 409 -32.18 -23.14 22.69
N PRO A 410 -31.95 -22.01 23.41
CA PRO A 410 -32.76 -20.80 23.24
C PRO A 410 -32.79 -20.24 21.82
N LEU A 411 -31.75 -20.48 21.00
CA LEU A 411 -31.67 -19.98 19.63
C LEU A 411 -32.70 -20.64 18.70
N LYS A 412 -33.30 -21.77 19.09
CA LYS A 412 -34.37 -22.42 18.31
C LYS A 412 -35.62 -21.56 18.16
N GLN A 413 -35.84 -20.60 19.06
CA GLN A 413 -37.00 -19.70 18.98
C GLN A 413 -36.89 -18.67 17.84
N LEU A 414 -35.68 -18.47 17.30
CA LEU A 414 -35.40 -17.51 16.24
C LEU A 414 -35.95 -18.01 14.90
N LYS A 415 -37.17 -17.59 14.56
CA LYS A 415 -37.91 -18.08 13.38
C LYS A 415 -37.23 -17.76 12.04
N LYS A 416 -36.41 -16.69 11.98
CA LYS A 416 -35.72 -16.26 10.76
C LYS A 416 -34.28 -16.78 10.62
N LEU A 417 -33.77 -17.55 11.59
CA LEU A 417 -32.40 -18.05 11.57
C LEU A 417 -32.22 -19.08 10.43
N LYS A 418 -31.44 -18.70 9.40
CA LYS A 418 -31.16 -19.51 8.21
C LYS A 418 -29.77 -20.15 8.27
N LEU A 419 -28.78 -19.49 8.85
CA LEU A 419 -27.40 -19.96 8.92
C LEU A 419 -26.88 -19.94 10.35
N LEU A 420 -26.36 -21.07 10.82
CA LEU A 420 -25.67 -21.19 12.10
C LEU A 420 -24.28 -21.78 11.90
N SER A 421 -23.25 -21.10 12.40
CA SER A 421 -21.87 -21.61 12.39
C SER A 421 -21.40 -21.91 13.82
N ILE A 422 -21.03 -23.17 14.07
CA ILE A 422 -20.67 -23.71 15.39
C ILE A 422 -19.39 -24.56 15.34
N CYS A 423 -18.45 -24.20 14.46
CA CYS A 423 -17.16 -24.87 14.36
C CYS A 423 -16.33 -24.68 15.63
N GLY A 424 -15.78 -25.77 16.18
CA GLY A 424 -14.91 -25.75 17.36
C GLY A 424 -15.64 -25.92 18.69
N LEU A 425 -16.97 -26.01 18.69
CA LEU A 425 -17.76 -26.33 19.87
C LEU A 425 -17.61 -27.81 20.23
N LYS A 426 -17.76 -28.11 21.53
CA LYS A 426 -17.78 -29.48 22.06
C LYS A 426 -19.23 -29.95 22.14
N PHE A 427 -19.51 -31.11 21.54
CA PHE A 427 -20.82 -31.75 21.57
C PHE A 427 -20.73 -33.22 21.14
N SER A 428 -21.73 -33.99 21.57
CA SER A 428 -21.96 -35.39 21.22
C SER A 428 -22.98 -35.53 20.07
N GLU A 429 -23.03 -36.72 19.45
CA GLU A 429 -23.99 -37.02 18.38
C GLU A 429 -25.46 -36.84 18.84
N SER A 430 -25.77 -37.25 20.07
CA SER A 430 -27.12 -37.11 20.63
C SER A 430 -27.52 -35.65 20.81
N GLU A 431 -26.60 -34.79 21.25
CA GLU A 431 -26.85 -33.37 21.44
C GLU A 431 -27.11 -32.68 20.11
N LEU A 432 -26.33 -33.00 19.07
CA LEU A 432 -26.55 -32.46 17.74
C LEU A 432 -27.89 -32.90 17.16
N THR A 433 -28.23 -34.18 17.28
CA THR A 433 -29.50 -34.73 16.79
C THR A 433 -30.70 -34.07 17.48
N ASN A 434 -30.62 -33.86 18.81
CA ASN A 434 -31.66 -33.18 19.58
C ASN A 434 -31.76 -31.68 19.25
N PHE A 435 -30.62 -31.02 18.99
CA PHE A 435 -30.60 -29.63 18.57
C PHE A 435 -31.24 -29.44 17.18
N LEU A 436 -30.99 -30.36 16.25
CA LEU A 436 -31.54 -30.30 14.90
C LEU A 436 -33.05 -30.60 14.88
N LYS A 437 -33.53 -31.46 15.77
CA LYS A 437 -34.94 -31.84 15.87
C LYS A 437 -35.81 -30.62 16.20
N GLY A 438 -36.67 -30.24 15.26
CA GLY A 438 -37.57 -29.09 15.39
C GLY A 438 -36.94 -27.73 15.07
N SER A 439 -35.69 -27.70 14.58
CA SER A 439 -35.05 -26.46 14.13
C SER A 439 -35.42 -26.12 12.67
N ASN A 440 -35.53 -24.83 12.35
CA ASN A 440 -35.79 -24.33 11.00
C ASN A 440 -34.51 -23.89 10.25
N ILE A 441 -33.34 -24.31 10.73
CA ILE A 441 -32.05 -23.85 10.22
C ILE A 441 -31.77 -24.49 8.85
N ALA A 442 -31.60 -23.65 7.82
CA ALA A 442 -31.38 -24.10 6.45
C ALA A 442 -29.93 -24.49 6.19
N ASN A 443 -28.95 -23.83 6.81
CA ASN A 443 -27.53 -24.06 6.61
C ASN A 443 -26.80 -24.13 7.95
N ILE A 444 -25.96 -25.16 8.13
CA ILE A 444 -25.15 -25.32 9.33
C ILE A 444 -23.69 -25.54 8.94
N ASN A 445 -22.82 -24.68 9.44
CA ASN A 445 -21.37 -24.88 9.34
C ASN A 445 -20.89 -25.51 10.64
N ILE A 446 -20.25 -26.68 10.53
CA ILE A 446 -19.92 -27.49 11.70
C ILE A 446 -18.55 -28.13 11.56
N TRP A 447 -17.81 -28.12 12.65
CA TRP A 447 -16.58 -28.88 12.84
C TRP A 447 -16.43 -29.12 14.34
N SER A 448 -15.98 -30.30 14.73
CA SER A 448 -15.76 -30.64 16.14
C SER A 448 -14.49 -31.49 16.26
N SER A 449 -13.77 -31.30 17.35
CA SER A 449 -12.68 -32.19 17.76
C SER A 449 -13.17 -33.49 18.40
N VAL A 450 -14.46 -33.57 18.77
CA VAL A 450 -15.06 -34.73 19.46
C VAL A 450 -15.69 -35.71 18.47
N ILE A 451 -16.34 -35.20 17.41
CA ILE A 451 -17.03 -36.02 16.40
C ILE A 451 -16.26 -35.94 15.07
N GLY A 452 -15.88 -37.09 14.51
CA GLY A 452 -15.17 -37.16 13.24
C GLY A 452 -16.05 -36.80 12.04
N LYS A 453 -15.40 -36.38 10.93
CA LYS A 453 -16.07 -35.99 9.67
C LYS A 453 -17.09 -37.04 9.18
N THR A 454 -16.70 -38.31 9.14
CA THR A 454 -17.57 -39.40 8.67
C THR A 454 -18.83 -39.59 9.52
N GLN A 455 -18.76 -39.32 10.82
CA GLN A 455 -19.94 -39.37 11.69
C GLN A 455 -20.86 -38.16 11.44
N LEU A 456 -20.29 -36.96 11.28
CA LEU A 456 -21.07 -35.76 10.91
C LEU A 456 -21.76 -35.92 9.55
N GLU A 457 -21.11 -36.56 8.57
CA GLU A 457 -21.71 -36.86 7.27
C GLU A 457 -22.90 -37.81 7.38
N LYS A 458 -22.82 -38.83 8.25
CA LYS A 458 -23.94 -39.75 8.53
C LYS A 458 -25.12 -39.02 9.21
N ILE A 459 -24.84 -38.10 10.13
CA ILE A 459 -25.88 -37.28 10.78
C ILE A 459 -26.51 -36.35 9.75
N ALA A 460 -25.71 -35.66 8.93
CA ALA A 460 -26.18 -34.76 7.89
C ALA A 460 -27.14 -35.46 6.90
N ALA A 461 -26.85 -36.72 6.54
CA ALA A 461 -27.71 -37.51 5.68
C ALA A 461 -29.13 -37.75 6.25
N ARG A 462 -29.32 -37.68 7.58
CA ARG A 462 -30.65 -37.82 8.23
C ARG A 462 -31.49 -36.54 8.14
N TYR A 463 -30.90 -35.40 7.76
CA TYR A 463 -31.55 -34.09 7.71
C TYR A 463 -31.43 -33.45 6.32
N PRO A 464 -32.08 -34.00 5.28
CA PRO A 464 -31.91 -33.55 3.88
C PRO A 464 -32.39 -32.12 3.62
N LYS A 465 -33.21 -31.54 4.51
CA LYS A 465 -33.67 -30.14 4.42
C LYS A 465 -32.62 -29.12 4.88
N THR A 466 -31.60 -29.55 5.63
CA THR A 466 -30.55 -28.70 6.17
C THR A 466 -29.24 -28.99 5.46
N LYS A 467 -28.62 -27.96 4.88
CA LYS A 467 -27.33 -28.08 4.21
C LYS A 467 -26.20 -27.99 5.24
N PHE A 468 -25.42 -29.06 5.36
CA PHE A 468 -24.25 -29.10 6.23
C PHE A 468 -22.98 -28.76 5.47
N THR A 469 -22.22 -27.80 5.97
CA THR A 469 -20.83 -27.56 5.58
C THR A 469 -19.95 -28.11 6.69
N ILE A 470 -19.36 -29.29 6.47
CA ILE A 470 -18.53 -29.95 7.46
C ILE A 470 -17.08 -29.54 7.22
N GLY A 471 -16.45 -28.94 8.23
CA GLY A 471 -15.04 -28.57 8.19
C GLY A 471 -14.15 -29.81 8.08
N ASP A 472 -13.09 -29.72 7.28
CA ASP A 472 -12.05 -30.75 7.23
C ASP A 472 -11.11 -30.60 8.42
N ASN A 473 -10.75 -31.73 9.02
CA ASN A 473 -9.74 -31.77 10.06
C ASN A 473 -8.38 -31.46 9.41
N LEU A 474 -7.97 -30.20 9.44
CA LEU A 474 -6.67 -29.74 8.90
C LEU A 474 -5.47 -30.35 9.65
N GLU A 475 -5.70 -31.12 10.71
CA GLU A 475 -4.69 -31.86 11.46
C GLU A 475 -3.82 -32.78 10.58
N SER A 476 -4.28 -33.18 9.38
CA SER A 476 -3.48 -34.02 8.47
C SER A 476 -2.55 -33.25 7.52
N LYS A 477 -2.63 -31.91 7.42
CA LYS A 477 -1.68 -31.10 6.63
C LYS A 477 -0.62 -30.50 7.55
N VAL A 478 0.58 -31.09 7.51
CA VAL A 478 1.76 -30.55 8.19
C VAL A 478 2.06 -29.15 7.62
N LEU A 479 1.79 -28.11 8.41
CA LEU A 479 2.00 -26.72 8.02
C LEU A 479 3.47 -26.30 8.23
N LYS A 480 3.99 -25.41 7.37
CA LYS A 480 5.33 -24.83 7.52
C LYS A 480 5.29 -23.60 8.42
N ILE A 481 6.23 -23.52 9.36
CA ILE A 481 6.36 -22.39 10.29
C ILE A 481 7.06 -21.23 9.57
N ASN A 482 6.63 -20.00 9.85
CA ASN A 482 7.33 -18.80 9.42
C ASN A 482 8.66 -18.63 10.18
N PRO A 483 9.66 -17.93 9.62
CA PRO A 483 10.91 -17.71 10.34
C PRO A 483 10.74 -16.65 11.46
N PRO A 484 11.65 -16.61 12.45
CA PRO A 484 11.56 -15.69 13.58
C PRO A 484 12.02 -14.29 13.20
N THR A 485 11.76 -13.30 14.05
CA THR A 485 12.30 -11.95 13.89
C THR A 485 13.46 -11.72 14.85
N ILE A 486 14.51 -11.03 14.38
CA ILE A 486 15.64 -10.57 15.20
C ILE A 486 15.35 -9.12 15.61
N ASP A 487 15.15 -8.90 16.90
CA ASP A 487 14.81 -7.61 17.52
C ASP A 487 16.10 -6.90 17.95
N GLN A 488 16.96 -6.60 16.96
CA GLN A 488 18.24 -5.92 17.16
C GLN A 488 18.68 -5.23 15.87
N ASP A 489 18.71 -3.90 15.83
CA ASP A 489 19.01 -3.16 14.60
C ASP A 489 20.50 -3.11 14.27
N SER A 490 21.36 -2.98 15.28
CA SER A 490 22.82 -2.97 15.10
C SER A 490 23.39 -4.37 14.90
N SER A 491 24.31 -4.53 13.95
CA SER A 491 25.15 -5.72 13.79
C SER A 491 26.53 -5.57 14.44
N ILE A 492 26.81 -4.44 15.12
CA ILE A 492 28.12 -4.14 15.67
C ILE A 492 28.16 -4.47 17.17
N ILE A 493 29.16 -5.26 17.54
CA ILE A 493 29.48 -5.66 18.91
C ILE A 493 30.56 -4.72 19.40
N SER A 494 30.27 -3.86 20.38
CA SER A 494 31.31 -3.14 21.11
C SER A 494 31.94 -4.09 22.14
N LYS A 495 31.65 -3.95 23.44
CA LYS A 495 32.08 -4.93 24.44
C LYS A 495 31.27 -6.22 24.39
N PHE A 496 29.96 -6.07 24.26
CA PHE A 496 29.01 -7.16 24.05
C PHE A 496 27.76 -6.60 23.34
N LEU A 497 26.99 -7.49 22.71
CA LEU A 497 25.69 -7.18 22.12
C LEU A 497 24.68 -8.25 22.52
N ASP A 498 23.56 -7.83 23.10
CA ASP A 498 22.48 -8.73 23.49
C ASP A 498 21.43 -8.80 22.37
N VAL A 499 21.44 -9.91 21.63
CA VAL A 499 20.52 -10.15 20.52
C VAL A 499 19.25 -10.83 21.04
N LYS A 500 18.11 -10.18 20.79
CA LYS A 500 16.78 -10.74 21.10
C LYS A 500 16.12 -11.29 19.84
N MET A 501 15.44 -12.42 19.97
CA MET A 501 14.68 -13.07 18.91
C MET A 501 13.24 -13.30 19.37
N LYS A 502 12.28 -13.10 18.47
CA LYS A 502 10.84 -13.25 18.74
C LYS A 502 10.17 -14.09 17.66
N HIS A 503 9.10 -14.78 18.03
CA HIS A 503 8.25 -15.52 17.10
C HIS A 503 6.79 -15.39 17.53
N MET A 504 5.88 -15.13 16.58
CA MET A 504 4.46 -14.84 16.88
C MET A 504 3.65 -16.10 17.25
N LEU A 505 4.09 -17.27 16.81
CA LEU A 505 3.44 -18.55 17.12
C LEU A 505 3.89 -19.07 18.50
N ASN A 506 2.94 -19.39 19.37
CA ASN A 506 3.21 -20.02 20.66
C ASN A 506 3.63 -21.51 20.52
N GLY A 507 4.44 -21.99 21.47
CA GLY A 507 4.89 -23.38 21.55
C GLY A 507 5.98 -23.77 20.54
N VAL A 508 6.69 -22.79 19.99
CA VAL A 508 7.83 -23.02 19.08
C VAL A 508 9.15 -23.07 19.84
N THR A 509 10.11 -23.82 19.30
CA THR A 509 11.50 -23.87 19.76
C THR A 509 12.39 -23.15 18.75
N ILE A 510 13.02 -22.06 19.17
CA ILE A 510 14.00 -21.33 18.36
C ILE A 510 15.37 -21.95 18.63
N ARG A 511 16.07 -22.41 17.58
CA ARG A 511 17.46 -22.89 17.67
C ARG A 511 18.39 -22.07 16.81
N TYR A 512 19.65 -21.98 17.21
CA TYR A 512 20.63 -21.13 16.55
C TYR A 512 22.03 -21.74 16.57
N THR A 513 22.90 -21.22 15.72
CA THR A 513 24.34 -21.49 15.68
C THR A 513 25.09 -20.17 15.51
N LEU A 514 26.34 -20.11 15.97
CA LEU A 514 27.16 -18.88 15.99
C LEU A 514 28.32 -18.91 14.97
N ASN A 515 28.49 -20.04 14.27
CA ASN A 515 29.60 -20.33 13.39
C ASN A 515 29.16 -20.48 11.91
N GLY A 516 27.91 -20.13 11.58
CA GLY A 516 27.38 -20.25 10.22
C GLY A 516 27.01 -21.67 9.78
N VAL A 517 27.06 -22.67 10.66
CA VAL A 517 26.51 -24.02 10.40
C VAL A 517 24.99 -23.98 10.48
N ASP A 518 24.28 -24.72 9.64
CA ASP A 518 22.81 -24.73 9.68
C ASP A 518 22.29 -25.33 11.00
N PRO A 519 21.36 -24.67 11.71
CA PRO A 519 20.81 -25.20 12.96
C PRO A 519 19.93 -26.42 12.71
N ASP A 520 20.19 -27.49 13.47
CA ASP A 520 19.43 -28.74 13.46
C ASP A 520 18.42 -28.80 14.63
N SER A 521 17.45 -29.72 14.54
CA SER A 521 16.35 -29.84 15.50
C SER A 521 16.71 -30.55 16.81
N LEU A 522 17.88 -31.20 16.89
CA LEU A 522 18.27 -32.09 17.98
C LEU A 522 19.38 -31.49 18.85
N THR A 523 20.50 -31.11 18.22
CA THR A 523 21.77 -30.77 18.88
C THR A 523 22.01 -29.28 19.00
N SER A 524 21.48 -28.46 18.09
CA SER A 524 21.74 -27.02 18.08
C SER A 524 21.17 -26.30 19.31
N PRO A 525 21.89 -25.34 19.93
CA PRO A 525 21.45 -24.63 21.12
C PRO A 525 20.05 -24.03 21.02
N ILE A 526 19.25 -24.16 22.09
CA ILE A 526 17.91 -23.57 22.21
C ILE A 526 18.03 -22.13 22.72
N TYR A 527 17.40 -21.20 22.04
CA TYR A 527 17.28 -19.83 22.50
C TYR A 527 16.25 -19.71 23.62
N LYS A 528 16.62 -19.02 24.70
CA LYS A 528 15.75 -18.79 25.87
C LYS A 528 15.19 -17.37 25.88
N ASN A 529 16.00 -16.39 26.31
CA ASN A 529 15.54 -15.01 26.49
C ASN A 529 16.43 -13.95 25.81
N THR A 530 17.75 -14.13 25.84
CA THR A 530 18.71 -13.21 25.21
C THR A 530 19.96 -13.97 24.81
N LEU A 531 20.59 -13.56 23.71
CA LEU A 531 21.82 -14.13 23.20
C LEU A 531 22.93 -13.08 23.25
N ARG A 532 23.89 -13.24 24.16
CA ARG A 532 25.02 -12.31 24.30
C ARG A 532 26.15 -12.68 23.34
N LEU A 533 26.50 -11.75 22.46
CA LEU A 533 27.63 -11.87 21.54
C LEU A 533 28.80 -11.01 22.01
N THR A 534 30.02 -11.57 21.96
CA THR A 534 31.27 -10.91 22.40
C THR A 534 32.39 -10.96 21.35
N ARG A 535 32.14 -11.63 20.22
CA ARG A 535 33.09 -11.85 19.12
C ARG A 535 32.35 -11.88 17.79
N ASN A 536 33.08 -11.73 16.69
CA ASN A 536 32.53 -11.89 15.34
C ASN A 536 31.74 -13.19 15.25
N THR A 537 30.50 -13.08 14.78
CA THR A 537 29.53 -14.17 14.85
C THR A 537 28.74 -14.22 13.55
N ASN A 538 28.66 -15.40 12.94
CA ASN A 538 27.70 -15.68 11.87
C ASN A 538 26.52 -16.42 12.51
N LEU A 539 25.47 -15.67 12.81
CA LEU A 539 24.28 -16.18 13.48
C LEU A 539 23.33 -16.77 12.44
N LYS A 540 23.10 -18.09 12.51
CA LYS A 540 22.00 -18.74 11.79
C LYS A 540 20.92 -19.20 12.76
N ILE A 541 19.66 -19.08 12.36
CA ILE A 541 18.49 -19.33 13.22
C ILE A 541 17.46 -20.15 12.44
N LYS A 542 16.86 -21.13 13.12
CA LYS A 542 15.77 -21.96 12.59
C LYS A 542 14.76 -22.28 13.68
N VAL A 543 13.48 -22.33 13.30
CA VAL A 543 12.36 -22.55 14.23
C VAL A 543 11.73 -23.91 14.00
N PHE A 544 11.46 -24.60 15.12
CA PHE A 544 10.91 -25.94 15.15
C PHE A 544 9.64 -25.99 15.99
N LYS A 545 8.65 -26.77 15.56
CA LYS A 545 7.45 -27.09 16.33
C LYS A 545 7.05 -28.54 16.03
N PRO A 546 6.76 -29.37 17.04
CA PRO A 546 6.32 -30.75 16.82
C PRO A 546 5.09 -30.80 15.92
N GLY A 547 5.10 -31.70 14.92
CA GLY A 547 4.00 -31.86 13.96
C GLY A 547 3.93 -30.80 12.85
N TRP A 548 4.95 -29.94 12.71
CA TRP A 548 5.04 -28.88 11.70
C TRP A 548 6.35 -28.97 10.91
N ILE A 549 6.37 -28.45 9.69
CA ILE A 549 7.62 -28.28 8.91
C ILE A 549 8.36 -27.07 9.49
N SER A 550 9.66 -27.23 9.76
CA SER A 550 10.52 -26.16 10.29
C SER A 550 10.58 -24.94 9.37
N SER A 551 10.89 -23.78 9.95
CA SER A 551 11.06 -22.54 9.18
C SER A 551 12.23 -22.60 8.20
N ASP A 552 12.26 -21.62 7.28
CA ASP A 552 13.47 -21.27 6.56
C ASP A 552 14.55 -20.72 7.52
N ILE A 553 15.82 -20.79 7.09
CA ILE A 553 16.95 -20.32 7.88
C ILE A 553 17.09 -18.80 7.68
N ILE A 554 17.23 -18.09 8.79
CA ILE A 554 17.67 -16.69 8.79
C ILE A 554 19.15 -16.66 9.15
N GLN A 555 19.94 -15.87 8.41
CA GLN A 555 21.35 -15.63 8.69
C GLN A 555 21.62 -14.15 8.89
N ARG A 556 22.46 -13.81 9.88
CA ARG A 556 22.97 -12.46 10.10
C ARG A 556 24.41 -12.48 10.64
N ASN A 557 25.26 -11.62 10.08
CA ASN A 557 26.64 -11.46 10.55
C ASN A 557 26.72 -10.31 11.57
N PHE A 558 27.49 -10.54 12.63
CA PHE A 558 27.81 -9.56 13.67
C PHE A 558 29.32 -9.37 13.76
N TYR A 559 29.75 -8.12 13.89
CA TYR A 559 31.16 -7.73 13.84
C TYR A 559 31.59 -7.00 15.10
N LYS A 560 32.73 -7.39 15.65
CA LYS A 560 33.31 -6.81 16.85
C LYS A 560 34.16 -5.59 16.51
N SER A 561 33.88 -4.47 17.17
CA SER A 561 34.62 -3.21 17.05
C SER A 561 34.59 -2.50 18.40
N GLU A 562 35.64 -2.71 19.19
CA GLU A 562 35.79 -2.11 20.53
C GLU A 562 36.46 -0.73 20.49
N ILE A 563 37.34 -0.51 19.52
CA ILE A 563 38.15 0.70 19.42
C ILE A 563 37.60 1.59 18.32
N ARG A 564 37.34 2.86 18.65
CA ARG A 564 37.00 3.89 17.67
C ARG A 564 38.15 4.86 17.47
N PRO A 565 38.52 5.18 16.23
CA PRO A 565 39.52 6.20 15.97
C PRO A 565 38.97 7.60 16.20
N ASP A 566 39.85 8.53 16.56
CA ASP A 566 39.49 9.94 16.74
C ASP A 566 39.32 10.64 15.37
N SER A 567 40.09 10.22 14.37
CA SER A 567 39.90 10.63 12.98
C SER A 567 40.43 9.60 12.00
N ILE A 568 39.91 9.65 10.76
CA ILE A 568 40.34 8.83 9.65
C ILE A 568 40.46 9.69 8.40
N TYR A 569 41.47 9.43 7.58
CA TYR A 569 41.67 10.14 6.32
C TYR A 569 42.11 9.21 5.20
N LEU A 570 41.58 9.43 4.00
CA LEU A 570 41.98 8.71 2.80
C LEU A 570 43.24 9.39 2.22
N ILE A 571 44.35 8.65 2.17
CA ILE A 571 45.60 9.13 1.57
C ILE A 571 45.48 9.08 0.03
N SER A 572 44.86 8.03 -0.47
CA SER A 572 44.51 7.88 -1.89
C SER A 572 43.01 8.11 -2.08
N SER A 573 42.61 8.85 -3.10
CA SER A 573 41.19 9.06 -3.40
C SER A 573 40.54 7.80 -4.01
N PRO A 574 39.30 7.47 -3.61
CA PRO A 574 38.48 6.46 -4.28
C PRO A 574 38.04 6.95 -5.66
N ASP A 575 37.49 6.04 -6.46
CA ASP A 575 36.92 6.39 -7.77
C ASP A 575 35.75 7.36 -7.61
N GLN A 576 35.64 8.35 -8.51
CA GLN A 576 34.61 9.41 -8.45
C GLN A 576 33.18 8.87 -8.45
N LYS A 577 32.95 7.69 -9.03
CA LYS A 577 31.63 7.06 -9.05
C LYS A 577 31.27 6.39 -7.73
N TYR A 578 32.27 6.01 -6.93
CA TYR A 578 32.15 5.17 -5.75
C TYR A 578 32.86 5.80 -4.53
N LEU A 579 32.55 7.08 -4.28
CA LEU A 579 33.16 7.89 -3.21
C LEU A 579 32.67 7.56 -1.80
N GLY A 580 31.58 6.80 -1.66
CA GLY A 580 30.90 6.61 -0.38
C GLY A 580 30.48 7.93 0.28
N ASP A 581 30.55 7.97 1.62
CA ASP A 581 30.59 9.21 2.43
C ASP A 581 32.06 9.62 2.75
N GLY A 582 32.97 9.34 1.82
CA GLY A 582 34.41 9.56 2.00
C GLY A 582 35.00 8.69 3.12
N ALA A 583 35.96 9.23 3.87
CA ALA A 583 36.66 8.49 4.92
C ALA A 583 35.72 7.97 6.03
N ARG A 584 34.58 8.65 6.24
CA ARG A 584 33.59 8.30 7.26
C ARG A 584 32.93 6.95 6.99
N THR A 585 32.79 6.55 5.73
CA THR A 585 32.24 5.24 5.34
C THR A 585 32.88 4.11 6.15
N LEU A 586 34.21 4.17 6.37
CA LEU A 586 34.95 3.11 7.06
C LEU A 586 34.67 3.01 8.57
N VAL A 587 33.96 3.97 9.17
CA VAL A 587 33.77 4.05 10.63
C VAL A 587 32.36 4.50 11.02
N ASP A 588 31.40 4.47 10.10
CA ASP A 588 30.02 4.95 10.33
C ASP A 588 29.09 3.91 10.96
N LEU A 589 29.56 2.66 11.06
CA LEU A 589 28.82 1.51 11.60
C LEU A 589 27.63 1.08 10.72
N GLU A 590 27.59 1.54 9.47
CA GLU A 590 26.58 1.18 8.48
C GLU A 590 27.14 0.16 7.48
N LEU A 591 26.79 -1.10 7.70
CA LEU A 591 27.17 -2.18 6.77
C LEU A 591 26.59 -1.97 5.36
N GLY A 592 27.44 -2.18 4.38
CA GLY A 592 27.09 -2.27 2.98
C GLY A 592 26.26 -3.53 2.69
N GLY A 593 25.30 -3.41 1.77
CA GLY A 593 24.55 -4.54 1.25
C GLY A 593 25.12 -5.07 -0.07
N SER A 594 24.43 -6.01 -0.71
CA SER A 594 24.80 -6.58 -2.02
C SER A 594 24.81 -5.57 -3.18
N ASN A 595 24.25 -4.37 -2.95
CA ASN A 595 24.22 -3.29 -3.93
C ASN A 595 25.35 -2.28 -3.65
N PHE A 596 26.37 -2.27 -4.50
CA PHE A 596 27.51 -1.36 -4.39
C PHE A 596 27.26 0.05 -4.96
N THR A 597 26.07 0.35 -5.50
CA THR A 597 25.74 1.69 -6.01
C THR A 597 25.09 2.61 -4.97
N ASN A 598 24.84 2.11 -3.75
CA ASN A 598 24.08 2.80 -2.70
C ASN A 598 24.90 3.80 -1.85
N LYS A 599 26.07 4.25 -2.33
CA LYS A 599 27.01 5.12 -1.61
C LYS A 599 27.49 4.58 -0.23
N LYS A 600 27.29 3.30 0.08
CA LYS A 600 27.81 2.68 1.32
C LYS A 600 29.17 2.00 1.16
N TRP A 601 29.79 2.15 -0.01
CA TRP A 601 31.04 1.47 -0.33
C TRP A 601 32.03 2.44 -0.93
N LEU A 602 33.30 2.32 -0.53
CA LEU A 602 34.44 2.96 -1.18
C LEU A 602 35.01 2.05 -2.26
N GLY A 603 34.95 2.49 -3.51
CA GLY A 603 35.44 1.74 -4.66
C GLY A 603 36.84 2.16 -5.08
N TYR A 604 37.75 1.18 -5.20
CA TYR A 604 39.10 1.38 -5.75
C TYR A 604 39.37 0.36 -6.85
N LYS A 605 40.00 0.81 -7.94
CA LYS A 605 40.44 -0.06 -9.04
C LYS A 605 41.89 0.23 -9.39
N ASP A 606 42.14 1.36 -10.03
CA ASP A 606 43.47 1.66 -10.56
C ASP A 606 44.41 2.22 -9.49
N THR A 607 43.86 2.94 -8.51
CA THR A 607 44.58 3.41 -7.32
C THR A 607 44.60 2.35 -6.23
N THR A 608 45.73 2.22 -5.53
CA THR A 608 45.83 1.33 -4.35
C THR A 608 45.25 2.06 -3.16
N MET A 609 44.28 1.45 -2.47
CA MET A 609 43.64 2.06 -1.33
C MET A 609 44.62 2.22 -0.17
N LYS A 610 44.82 3.47 0.23
CA LYS A 610 45.62 3.88 1.38
C LYS A 610 44.83 4.84 2.23
N PHE A 611 44.75 4.56 3.51
CA PHE A 611 44.10 5.43 4.48
C PHE A 611 44.86 5.40 5.80
N MET A 612 44.63 6.42 6.62
CA MET A 612 45.25 6.53 7.92
C MET A 612 44.20 6.72 9.00
N VAL A 613 44.41 5.99 10.07
CA VAL A 613 43.61 5.97 11.28
C VAL A 613 44.42 6.67 12.37
N ASN A 614 43.85 7.70 12.99
CA ASN A 614 44.52 8.48 14.02
C ASN A 614 43.84 8.35 15.37
N PHE A 615 44.68 8.41 16.39
CA PHE A 615 44.29 8.50 17.79
C PHE A 615 44.96 9.70 18.44
N ASN A 616 44.23 10.39 19.32
CA ASN A 616 44.74 11.50 20.12
C ASN A 616 45.85 11.05 21.09
N GLN A 617 45.78 9.79 21.54
CA GLN A 617 46.76 9.13 22.40
C GLN A 617 47.22 7.82 21.77
N PRO A 618 48.48 7.36 22.01
CA PRO A 618 48.93 6.08 21.48
C PRO A 618 48.02 4.93 21.91
N ARG A 619 47.55 4.13 20.96
CA ARG A 619 46.68 2.98 21.22
C ARG A 619 47.37 1.71 20.74
N VAL A 620 47.18 0.60 21.46
CA VAL A 620 47.53 -0.74 20.99
C VAL A 620 46.33 -1.28 20.21
N LEU A 621 46.58 -1.84 19.03
CA LEU A 621 45.58 -2.60 18.27
C LEU A 621 45.99 -4.07 18.30
N HIS A 622 45.03 -4.97 18.45
CA HIS A 622 45.24 -6.41 18.41
C HIS A 622 44.74 -7.01 17.12
N GLN A 623 43.58 -6.54 16.63
CA GLN A 623 42.98 -7.00 15.38
C GLN A 623 42.29 -5.87 14.64
N ALA A 624 42.39 -5.92 13.31
CA ALA A 624 41.58 -5.10 12.42
C ALA A 624 40.82 -6.00 11.44
N PHE A 625 39.57 -5.64 11.18
CA PHE A 625 38.72 -6.31 10.21
C PHE A 625 38.29 -5.31 9.14
N LEU A 626 38.44 -5.68 7.88
CA LEU A 626 37.88 -4.93 6.75
C LEU A 626 36.78 -5.76 6.12
N ASN A 627 35.60 -5.16 5.99
CA ASN A 627 34.50 -5.79 5.30
C ASN A 627 34.50 -5.38 3.83
N SER A 628 34.32 -6.36 2.93
CA SER A 628 34.46 -6.12 1.50
C SER A 628 33.48 -6.95 0.68
N LEU A 629 32.88 -6.31 -0.33
CA LEU A 629 32.01 -6.95 -1.29
C LEU A 629 32.83 -7.77 -2.28
N ILE A 630 32.36 -8.98 -2.58
CA ILE A 630 32.82 -9.81 -3.69
C ILE A 630 31.64 -9.95 -4.65
N ASP A 631 31.84 -9.53 -5.90
CA ASP A 631 30.88 -9.67 -7.00
C ASP A 631 31.71 -9.87 -8.27
N VAL A 632 32.10 -11.13 -8.49
CA VAL A 632 33.03 -11.52 -9.57
C VAL A 632 32.47 -11.08 -10.93
N GLY A 633 31.17 -11.25 -11.17
CA GLY A 633 30.51 -10.83 -12.42
C GLY A 633 30.59 -9.32 -12.67
N SER A 634 30.69 -8.52 -11.60
CA SER A 634 30.86 -7.07 -11.65
C SER A 634 32.33 -6.63 -11.55
N TYR A 635 33.28 -7.55 -11.76
CA TYR A 635 34.72 -7.28 -11.71
C TYR A 635 35.21 -6.89 -10.31
N VAL A 636 34.44 -7.19 -9.26
CA VAL A 636 34.78 -6.94 -7.85
C VAL A 636 35.36 -8.20 -7.23
N PHE A 637 36.64 -8.14 -6.86
CA PHE A 637 37.39 -9.31 -6.39
C PHE A 637 37.82 -9.17 -4.92
N PRO A 638 38.12 -10.30 -4.24
CA PRO A 638 38.68 -10.31 -2.90
C PRO A 638 39.95 -9.44 -2.76
N ILE A 639 40.16 -8.92 -1.55
CA ILE A 639 41.42 -8.27 -1.16
C ILE A 639 42.58 -9.28 -1.26
N VAL A 640 43.72 -8.85 -1.81
CA VAL A 640 44.92 -9.68 -1.98
C VAL A 640 45.83 -9.59 -0.76
N SER A 641 46.02 -8.38 -0.23
CA SER A 641 46.79 -8.18 1.00
C SER A 641 46.39 -6.89 1.70
N ILE A 642 46.60 -6.87 3.01
CA ILE A 642 46.50 -5.67 3.84
C ILE A 642 47.83 -5.51 4.57
N SER A 643 48.48 -4.38 4.37
CA SER A 643 49.70 -3.98 5.09
C SER A 643 49.38 -2.85 6.05
N VAL A 644 49.91 -2.92 7.27
CA VAL A 644 49.72 -1.90 8.30
C VAL A 644 51.06 -1.40 8.81
N GLU A 645 51.19 -0.08 8.91
CA GLU A 645 52.38 0.61 9.41
C GLU A 645 51.98 1.58 10.54
N GLY A 646 52.84 1.76 11.54
CA GLY A 646 52.59 2.58 12.71
C GLY A 646 53.55 3.76 12.84
N SER A 647 53.05 4.89 13.36
CA SER A 647 53.84 6.10 13.63
C SER A 647 53.32 6.86 14.86
N ASN A 648 54.23 7.52 15.59
CA ASN A 648 53.89 8.43 16.69
C ASN A 648 54.01 9.91 16.31
N ASP A 649 54.76 10.23 15.26
CA ASP A 649 54.96 11.59 14.75
C ASP A 649 54.13 11.89 13.48
N GLY A 650 53.51 10.87 12.89
CA GLY A 650 52.73 10.97 11.65
C GLY A 650 53.58 11.08 10.39
N VAL A 651 54.92 11.02 10.50
CA VAL A 651 55.87 11.21 9.39
C VAL A 651 56.69 9.95 9.16
N ARG A 652 57.27 9.37 10.20
CA ARG A 652 58.09 8.16 10.13
C ARG A 652 57.26 6.94 10.49
N PHE A 653 57.07 6.05 9.53
CA PHE A 653 56.26 4.85 9.68
C PHE A 653 57.14 3.61 9.77
N ALA A 654 56.86 2.74 10.75
CA ALA A 654 57.43 1.42 10.87
C ALA A 654 56.40 0.37 10.46
N LYS A 655 56.80 -0.61 9.65
CA LYS A 655 55.93 -1.72 9.26
C LYS A 655 55.59 -2.56 10.49
N ILE A 656 54.29 -2.78 10.73
CA ILE A 656 53.80 -3.61 11.84
C ILE A 656 53.53 -5.02 11.34
N THR A 657 52.71 -5.16 10.29
CA THR A 657 52.25 -6.45 9.79
C THR A 657 51.84 -6.34 8.32
N GLU A 658 51.86 -7.47 7.62
CA GLU A 658 51.26 -7.63 6.29
C GLU A 658 50.60 -9.00 6.22
N THR A 659 49.28 -9.01 6.05
CA THR A 659 48.51 -10.25 5.86
C THR A 659 48.18 -10.41 4.39
N LYS A 660 48.50 -11.58 3.83
CA LYS A 660 48.18 -11.95 2.44
C LYS A 660 47.00 -12.91 2.44
N PHE A 661 46.05 -12.68 1.54
CA PHE A 661 44.87 -13.52 1.35
C PHE A 661 44.99 -14.19 -0.02
N PRO A 662 45.43 -15.46 -0.08
CA PRO A 662 45.42 -16.20 -1.32
C PRO A 662 43.97 -16.34 -1.81
N TYR A 663 43.75 -16.08 -3.09
CA TYR A 663 42.46 -16.29 -3.74
C TYR A 663 42.66 -17.21 -4.94
N GLU A 664 41.95 -18.32 -4.96
CA GLU A 664 41.87 -19.23 -6.10
C GLU A 664 40.39 -19.30 -6.51
N LEU A 665 39.99 -18.43 -7.44
CA LEU A 665 38.64 -18.41 -7.97
C LEU A 665 38.62 -19.17 -9.30
N THR A 666 37.68 -20.12 -9.45
CA THR A 666 37.46 -20.85 -10.70
C THR A 666 36.21 -20.34 -11.42
N GLN A 667 36.06 -20.70 -12.70
CA GLN A 667 34.90 -20.28 -13.52
C GLN A 667 33.53 -20.75 -12.94
N LYS A 668 33.51 -21.76 -12.07
CA LYS A 668 32.29 -22.25 -11.42
C LYS A 668 31.87 -21.39 -10.21
N ASP A 669 32.77 -20.54 -9.71
CA ASP A 669 32.56 -19.72 -8.53
C ASP A 669 32.04 -18.33 -8.94
N VAL A 670 30.81 -18.25 -9.48
CA VAL A 670 30.11 -16.95 -9.55
C VAL A 670 29.65 -16.61 -8.14
N MET A 671 30.55 -16.01 -7.37
CA MET A 671 30.31 -15.65 -5.98
C MET A 671 29.89 -14.18 -5.88
N LYS A 672 28.71 -13.99 -5.29
CA LYS A 672 28.30 -12.72 -4.73
C LYS A 672 28.19 -12.87 -3.22
N ASP A 673 29.09 -12.23 -2.49
CA ASP A 673 29.20 -12.38 -1.04
C ASP A 673 29.80 -11.12 -0.40
N ILE A 674 29.63 -10.99 0.90
CA ILE A 674 30.29 -9.96 1.71
C ILE A 674 31.23 -10.69 2.67
N LYS A 675 32.53 -10.48 2.47
CA LYS A 675 33.57 -11.18 3.20
C LYS A 675 34.37 -10.23 4.07
N THR A 676 34.67 -10.69 5.28
CA THR A 676 35.51 -9.97 6.22
C THR A 676 36.95 -10.46 6.16
N PHE A 677 37.89 -9.54 6.01
CA PHE A 677 39.33 -9.78 5.94
C PHE A 677 39.97 -9.35 7.25
N THR A 678 40.73 -10.25 7.87
CA THR A 678 41.28 -10.05 9.21
C THR A 678 42.77 -9.80 9.15
N VAL A 679 43.25 -8.83 9.93
CA VAL A 679 44.66 -8.53 10.12
C VAL A 679 44.99 -8.59 11.61
N ASP A 680 45.94 -9.43 11.96
CA ASP A 680 46.44 -9.58 13.32
C ASP A 680 47.68 -8.69 13.55
N PHE A 681 47.74 -8.08 14.72
CA PHE A 681 48.86 -7.24 15.16
C PHE A 681 49.75 -8.06 16.11
N PRO A 682 50.93 -8.52 15.66
CA PRO A 682 51.73 -9.48 16.42
C PRO A 682 52.42 -8.88 17.66
N ASN A 683 52.61 -7.56 17.68
CA ASN A 683 53.35 -6.86 18.73
C ASN A 683 52.42 -5.88 19.47
N ASN A 684 52.54 -5.79 20.80
CA ASN A 684 51.77 -4.85 21.63
C ASN A 684 52.30 -3.40 21.57
N THR A 685 52.86 -2.99 20.42
CA THR A 685 53.41 -1.66 20.24
C THR A 685 52.27 -0.66 20.04
N SER A 686 52.29 0.46 20.77
CA SER A 686 51.29 1.52 20.61
C SER A 686 51.77 2.61 19.66
N TYR A 687 50.83 3.07 18.82
CA TYR A 687 51.05 4.18 17.89
C TYR A 687 49.88 5.15 17.93
N LYS A 688 50.13 6.41 17.59
CA LYS A 688 49.08 7.42 17.36
C LYS A 688 48.47 7.32 15.97
N HIS A 689 49.25 6.91 14.98
CA HIS A 689 48.89 6.89 13.58
C HIS A 689 49.11 5.50 12.99
N TYR A 690 48.05 4.93 12.41
CA TYR A 690 48.10 3.65 11.73
C TYR A 690 47.76 3.83 10.26
N ARG A 691 48.69 3.51 9.37
CA ARG A 691 48.51 3.58 7.92
C ARG A 691 48.20 2.20 7.37
N PHE A 692 47.04 2.08 6.72
CA PHE A 692 46.60 0.87 6.05
C PHE A 692 46.83 1.00 4.56
N THR A 693 47.38 -0.05 3.95
CA THR A 693 47.49 -0.21 2.49
C THR A 693 46.79 -1.50 2.08
N VAL A 694 45.74 -1.40 1.28
CA VAL A 694 44.91 -2.53 0.84
C VAL A 694 45.13 -2.77 -0.65
N LEU A 695 45.57 -3.99 -0.99
CA LEU A 695 45.91 -4.37 -2.34
C LEU A 695 44.77 -5.15 -2.99
N ASN A 696 44.37 -4.70 -4.17
CA ASN A 696 43.43 -5.37 -5.05
C ASN A 696 44.14 -6.27 -6.07
N VAL A 697 43.37 -7.14 -6.73
CA VAL A 697 43.85 -7.98 -7.83
C VAL A 697 44.27 -7.12 -9.02
N LYS A 698 45.57 -7.11 -9.35
CA LYS A 698 46.11 -6.28 -10.45
C LYS A 698 45.91 -6.88 -11.84
N LYS A 699 45.77 -8.20 -11.95
CA LYS A 699 45.53 -8.90 -13.21
C LYS A 699 44.46 -9.94 -13.01
N LEU A 700 43.29 -9.71 -13.61
CA LEU A 700 42.19 -10.66 -13.58
C LEU A 700 42.57 -11.98 -14.28
N PRO A 701 42.08 -13.12 -13.78
CA PRO A 701 42.45 -14.45 -14.28
C PRO A 701 41.95 -14.68 -15.71
N VAL A 702 42.60 -15.62 -16.40
CA VAL A 702 42.39 -15.88 -17.85
C VAL A 702 40.95 -16.26 -18.19
N TRP A 703 40.26 -16.94 -17.27
CA TRP A 703 38.87 -17.38 -17.46
C TRP A 703 37.85 -16.23 -17.35
N HIS A 704 38.23 -15.08 -16.76
CA HIS A 704 37.31 -13.97 -16.55
C HIS A 704 37.19 -13.11 -17.83
N PRO A 705 35.99 -12.62 -18.21
CA PRO A 705 35.82 -11.75 -19.38
C PRO A 705 36.74 -10.51 -19.39
N GLY A 706 37.09 -10.00 -18.21
CA GLY A 706 38.02 -8.91 -17.97
C GLY A 706 39.51 -9.26 -17.89
N LYS A 707 39.94 -10.43 -18.40
CA LYS A 707 41.31 -10.94 -18.24
C LYS A 707 42.40 -9.87 -18.42
N GLY A 708 43.40 -9.88 -17.54
CA GLY A 708 44.54 -8.95 -17.57
C GLY A 708 44.27 -7.52 -17.11
N THR A 709 43.00 -7.13 -16.88
CA THR A 709 42.67 -5.83 -16.28
C THR A 709 42.73 -5.87 -14.75
N THR A 710 42.75 -4.70 -14.12
CA THR A 710 42.71 -4.54 -12.66
C THR A 710 41.30 -4.74 -12.13
N ALA A 711 41.16 -5.44 -11.01
CA ALA A 711 39.88 -5.67 -10.34
C ALA A 711 39.48 -4.52 -9.42
N TRP A 712 38.18 -4.36 -9.20
CA TRP A 712 37.67 -3.51 -8.15
C TRP A 712 37.83 -4.15 -6.77
N ILE A 713 38.06 -3.32 -5.76
CA ILE A 713 37.73 -3.61 -4.36
C ILE A 713 36.69 -2.60 -3.89
N PHE A 714 35.72 -3.08 -3.13
CA PHE A 714 34.72 -2.26 -2.46
C PHE A 714 34.78 -2.56 -0.97
N ILE A 715 34.96 -1.52 -0.16
CA ILE A 715 35.06 -1.62 1.29
C ILE A 715 34.03 -0.69 1.91
N ASP A 716 33.21 -1.22 2.80
CA ASP A 716 32.23 -0.46 3.57
C ASP A 716 32.84 -0.06 4.90
N GLU A 717 33.34 -0.99 5.71
CA GLU A 717 33.63 -0.75 7.12
C GLU A 717 35.00 -1.29 7.58
N LEU A 718 35.64 -0.56 8.51
CA LEU A 718 36.81 -0.96 9.28
C LEU A 718 36.43 -1.15 10.76
N PHE A 719 36.65 -2.36 11.27
CA PHE A 719 36.50 -2.65 12.69
C PHE A 719 37.87 -2.78 13.36
N LEU A 720 38.03 -2.17 14.53
CA LEU A 720 39.29 -2.17 15.29
C LEU A 720 39.05 -2.73 16.70
N ASN A 721 39.96 -3.60 17.14
CA ASN A 721 39.91 -4.24 18.46
C ASN A 721 41.28 -4.28 19.13
#